data_AF-A0A832M497-F1
#
_entry.id   AF-A0A832M497-F1
#
_cell.length_a   1.000
_cell.length_b   1.000
_cell.length_c   1.000
_cell.angle_alpha   90.00
_cell.angle_beta   90.00
_cell.angle_gamma   90.00
#
_symmetry.space_group_name_H-M   'P 1'
#
loop_
_entity.id
_entity.type
_entity.pdbx_description
1 polymer ?
#
loop_
_entity_poly.entity_id
_entity_poly.type
_entity_poly.pdbx_seq_one_letter_code
_entity_poly.pdbx_strand_id
1 'polypeptide(L)'
;MKMVLKEKLRIFILAAILLAGGWSRGWALAATPTFEDVPTPAEVLVVYNSSYTTDSDSDGVQDSLEIAQYYQAARSIPSANVVGIAAPTSEEITRAQYNEEIKSALESYLTSSGLKTSIKYIVLVKGIPLKIQYTNNASYGSTDYSSVDAAVCLLFETYSIVWRIANPYYNVDPSYTKSFRFKTEHFSTDGVYLRYLTTRLDGYTVADIKGMIDRAVAADTSGTGYWIIDGHQKTYDHMASAYTKLKSLGQHINPDPWSDTTAMITSNPAGSVIGYVSHGIHAGMGDGYVSNNPPNDNHLNFTLLNGAVFSTYESFNAYGFVTSTQSTHGQVAEWLQIGGSGGIGNVYEPWASSIADEDIFMPAYAVGYPWADAAYQSLPYMDFVSVVVGDPLMTIREVEPPAEVSGLTAEADDSAIYLSWVNPNDADFAGVKILRKTGSYPTYILDGTEVYDGVGTSFLDTGLTNGTVYYYTAFAYDEVPNYSSGSANGARVSAMPTSTPDTTPPGNVSGMSATPALNQIFLSWTNPSDHDFAGVKILRKTTGFPANPTDGTVVFSGNATFFYDSGLTPGTVYYYTAFAYDEVPNYSSAVSGAQASSTPNAPLPPPSEPDVALPAKPTNFTAVAGNSQISLTWTNPSDNDFKGVRILRRTDYYPISPTDGRIVYQGSATSFTDKGLTNGTTYFYTIFSYDKVKNYSVVDLSVQARATPYSGTPIPDAEPTNPPSTSFREPDSIPPTNISGMTSSVSPGQIVLSWTDPFNDVDWAGTILVRKKGGYPQSPSDGIIVYKGTASNYTDTNVVAGNTYYYAAFAYDHSLNYSDGTVSGARTSATAQ
;
A
#
# COMPACT_ATOMS: atom_id res chain seq x y z
N MET A 1 28.83 -33.29 -29.13
CA MET A 1 29.67 -32.78 -30.24
C MET A 1 28.97 -31.73 -31.13
N LYS A 2 27.69 -31.88 -31.51
CA LYS A 2 26.92 -30.84 -32.24
C LYS A 2 26.59 -29.57 -31.41
N MET A 3 26.63 -29.65 -30.08
CA MET A 3 26.39 -28.50 -29.18
C MET A 3 27.60 -27.55 -29.09
N VAL A 4 28.81 -28.12 -29.02
CA VAL A 4 30.09 -27.38 -28.97
C VAL A 4 30.36 -26.61 -30.29
N LEU A 5 29.83 -27.10 -31.41
CA LEU A 5 29.95 -26.41 -32.70
C LEU A 5 29.02 -25.19 -32.83
N LYS A 6 27.87 -25.18 -32.10
CA LYS A 6 26.95 -24.03 -32.06
C LYS A 6 27.49 -22.89 -31.19
N GLU A 7 28.18 -23.20 -30.10
CA GLU A 7 28.86 -22.20 -29.26
C GLU A 7 30.07 -21.59 -29.97
N LYS A 8 30.89 -22.40 -30.64
CA LYS A 8 32.04 -21.89 -31.41
C LYS A 8 31.63 -21.04 -32.62
N LEU A 9 30.46 -21.32 -33.23
CA LEU A 9 29.92 -20.49 -34.32
C LEU A 9 29.31 -19.18 -33.80
N ARG A 10 28.74 -19.14 -32.58
CA ARG A 10 28.32 -17.89 -31.92
C ARG A 10 29.52 -17.01 -31.54
N ILE A 11 30.60 -17.61 -31.06
CA ILE A 11 31.85 -16.89 -30.74
C ILE A 11 32.51 -16.32 -32.01
N PHE A 12 32.44 -17.03 -33.15
CA PHE A 12 32.94 -16.51 -34.42
C PHE A 12 32.07 -15.41 -35.05
N ILE A 13 30.75 -15.42 -34.84
CA ILE A 13 29.86 -14.35 -35.31
C ILE A 13 30.05 -13.07 -34.48
N LEU A 14 30.33 -13.17 -33.18
CA LEU A 14 30.74 -12.00 -32.37
C LEU A 14 32.10 -11.44 -32.83
N ALA A 15 33.05 -12.30 -33.20
CA ALA A 15 34.37 -11.86 -33.69
C ALA A 15 34.31 -11.23 -35.11
N ALA A 16 33.31 -11.55 -35.93
CA ALA A 16 33.18 -11.00 -37.28
C ALA A 16 32.50 -9.61 -37.32
N ILE A 17 31.78 -9.22 -36.28
CA ILE A 17 31.21 -7.86 -36.14
C ILE A 17 32.29 -6.85 -35.69
N LEU A 18 33.44 -7.32 -35.17
CA LEU A 18 34.58 -6.51 -34.74
C LEU A 18 35.43 -5.87 -35.86
N LEU A 19 35.09 -6.08 -37.15
CA LEU A 19 35.89 -5.59 -38.29
C LEU A 19 35.15 -4.65 -39.25
N ALA A 20 34.03 -4.05 -38.85
CA ALA A 20 33.41 -2.97 -39.60
C ALA A 20 33.55 -1.66 -38.80
N GLY A 21 34.41 -0.76 -39.29
CA GLY A 21 34.68 0.54 -38.68
C GLY A 21 33.41 1.37 -38.46
N GLY A 22 33.14 1.67 -37.20
CA GLY A 22 32.10 2.57 -36.71
C GLY A 22 32.36 2.83 -35.23
N TRP A 23 32.47 4.10 -34.87
CA TRP A 23 32.84 4.61 -33.55
C TRP A 23 31.95 4.01 -32.46
N SER A 24 32.46 3.04 -31.71
CA SER A 24 31.79 2.47 -30.54
C SER A 24 32.58 2.84 -29.28
N ARG A 25 31.86 3.36 -28.28
CA ARG A 25 32.35 3.67 -26.93
C ARG A 25 33.09 2.42 -26.44
N GLY A 26 34.34 2.57 -25.98
CA GLY A 26 35.16 1.46 -25.50
C GLY A 26 34.38 0.65 -24.48
N TRP A 27 34.13 -0.62 -24.78
CA TRP A 27 33.46 -1.53 -23.86
C TRP A 27 34.43 -1.76 -22.70
N ALA A 28 34.23 -1.06 -21.58
CA ALA A 28 34.80 -1.48 -20.32
C ALA A 28 34.30 -2.90 -20.07
N LEU A 29 35.21 -3.82 -19.77
CA LEU A 29 34.84 -5.11 -19.20
C LEU A 29 33.95 -4.79 -17.98
N ALA A 30 32.76 -5.39 -17.91
CA ALA A 30 31.86 -5.17 -16.79
C ALA A 30 32.63 -5.38 -15.49
N ALA A 31 32.72 -4.32 -14.67
CA ALA A 31 33.38 -4.40 -13.38
C ALA A 31 32.74 -5.55 -12.58
N THR A 32 33.52 -6.22 -11.73
CA THR A 32 32.90 -7.16 -10.80
C THR A 32 32.17 -6.38 -9.71
N PRO A 33 31.05 -6.89 -9.15
CA PRO A 33 30.41 -6.27 -8.01
C PRO A 33 31.40 -6.12 -6.84
N THR A 34 31.25 -5.06 -6.06
CA THR A 34 32.10 -4.76 -4.89
C THR A 34 31.50 -5.30 -3.59
N PHE A 35 30.17 -5.38 -3.52
CA PHE A 35 29.40 -5.72 -2.31
C PHE A 35 29.77 -4.86 -1.10
N GLU A 36 30.17 -3.60 -1.33
CA GLU A 36 30.44 -2.67 -0.24
C GLU A 36 29.14 -2.27 0.47
N ASP A 37 29.23 -2.15 1.79
CA ASP A 37 28.19 -1.56 2.63
C ASP A 37 27.98 -0.09 2.29
N VAL A 38 26.93 0.50 2.86
CA VAL A 38 26.67 1.93 2.74
C VAL A 38 27.84 2.71 3.37
N PRO A 39 28.45 3.67 2.65
CA PRO A 39 29.55 4.46 3.15
C PRO A 39 29.21 5.21 4.43
N THR A 40 30.19 5.32 5.31
CA THR A 40 30.05 5.94 6.64
C THR A 40 30.83 7.26 6.74
N PRO A 41 30.53 8.13 7.74
CA PRO A 41 31.33 9.32 8.03
C PRO A 41 32.83 9.07 8.21
N ALA A 42 33.24 7.87 8.64
CA ALA A 42 34.64 7.50 8.81
C ALA A 42 35.40 7.32 7.49
N GLU A 43 34.68 7.17 6.37
CA GLU A 43 35.23 6.95 5.03
C GLU A 43 35.23 8.25 4.20
N VAL A 44 34.92 9.38 4.82
CA VAL A 44 34.88 10.72 4.18
C VAL A 44 36.02 11.57 4.71
N LEU A 45 36.80 12.19 3.82
CA LEU A 45 37.82 13.20 4.11
C LEU A 45 37.30 14.59 3.71
N VAL A 46 37.31 15.55 4.63
CA VAL A 46 36.91 16.94 4.39
C VAL A 46 38.15 17.81 4.26
N VAL A 47 38.25 18.55 3.16
CA VAL A 47 39.42 19.34 2.79
C VAL A 47 39.03 20.82 2.74
N TYR A 48 39.63 21.62 3.62
CA TYR A 48 39.52 23.08 3.60
C TYR A 48 40.81 23.75 3.15
N ASN A 49 40.71 24.96 2.61
CA ASN A 49 41.85 25.74 2.19
C ASN A 49 42.34 26.61 3.37
N SER A 50 43.46 26.24 3.98
CA SER A 50 44.05 27.02 5.09
C SER A 50 44.60 28.38 4.66
N SER A 51 44.78 28.61 3.36
CA SER A 51 45.19 29.90 2.80
C SER A 51 44.00 30.82 2.46
N TYR A 52 42.77 30.31 2.52
CA TYR A 52 41.56 31.09 2.24
C TYR A 52 41.17 31.89 3.48
N THR A 53 41.40 33.20 3.42
CA THR A 53 41.26 34.15 4.54
C THR A 53 40.06 35.08 4.39
N THR A 54 39.07 34.66 3.60
CA THR A 54 37.78 35.34 3.53
C THR A 54 36.88 34.85 4.68
N ASP A 55 36.31 35.81 5.39
CA ASP A 55 35.23 35.65 6.38
C ASP A 55 34.10 36.56 5.91
N SER A 56 33.16 35.97 5.16
CA SER A 56 32.15 36.68 4.38
C SER A 56 30.95 37.11 5.22
N ASP A 57 30.66 36.42 6.31
CA ASP A 57 29.56 36.74 7.24
C ASP A 57 30.04 37.42 8.55
N SER A 58 31.36 37.64 8.69
CA SER A 58 32.00 38.37 9.79
C SER A 58 31.78 37.74 11.16
N ASP A 59 31.70 36.41 11.24
CA ASP A 59 31.53 35.67 12.48
C ASP A 59 32.86 35.38 13.22
N GLY A 60 34.00 35.70 12.58
CA GLY A 60 35.35 35.54 13.11
C GLY A 60 36.01 34.21 12.73
N VAL A 61 35.36 33.34 11.96
CA VAL A 61 35.89 32.11 11.40
C VAL A 61 36.00 32.27 9.88
N GLN A 62 37.08 31.74 9.29
CA GLN A 62 37.25 31.82 7.84
C GLN A 62 36.30 30.84 7.15
N ASP A 63 35.60 31.29 6.10
CA ASP A 63 34.50 30.56 5.44
C ASP A 63 34.88 29.09 5.17
N SER A 64 36.09 28.85 4.64
CA SER A 64 36.56 27.50 4.28
C SER A 64 36.66 26.57 5.50
N LEU A 65 37.24 27.07 6.60
CA LEU A 65 37.35 26.31 7.85
C LEU A 65 35.98 26.13 8.51
N GLU A 66 35.17 27.18 8.49
CA GLU A 66 33.84 27.21 9.06
C GLU A 66 32.93 26.15 8.44
N ILE A 67 32.88 26.07 7.11
CA ILE A 67 32.09 25.07 6.38
C ILE A 67 32.58 23.65 6.69
N ALA A 68 33.90 23.44 6.73
CA ALA A 68 34.46 22.13 7.07
C ALA A 68 34.09 21.69 8.49
N GLN A 69 34.14 22.61 9.46
CA GLN A 69 33.71 22.34 10.85
C GLN A 69 32.20 22.11 10.96
N TYR A 70 31.41 22.87 10.20
CA TYR A 70 29.96 22.71 10.16
C TYR A 70 29.58 21.33 9.63
N TYR A 71 30.15 20.94 8.48
CA TYR A 71 29.92 19.62 7.90
C TYR A 71 30.43 18.49 8.79
N GLN A 72 31.59 18.68 9.43
CA GLN A 72 32.13 17.75 10.41
C GLN A 72 31.13 17.49 11.53
N ALA A 73 30.57 18.53 12.13
CA ALA A 73 29.59 18.41 13.20
C ALA A 73 28.29 17.76 12.71
N ALA A 74 27.79 18.18 11.54
CA ALA A 74 26.52 17.68 10.98
C ALA A 74 26.57 16.18 10.64
N ARG A 75 27.70 15.67 10.14
CA ARG A 75 27.87 14.26 9.76
C ARG A 75 28.67 13.43 10.76
N SER A 76 29.13 14.02 11.87
CA SER A 76 30.04 13.35 12.81
C SER A 76 31.31 12.81 12.15
N ILE A 77 31.90 13.59 11.23
CA ILE A 77 33.15 13.24 10.56
C ILE A 77 34.28 13.16 11.60
N PRO A 78 35.10 12.09 11.63
CA PRO A 78 36.22 12.01 12.57
C PRO A 78 37.15 13.22 12.45
N SER A 79 37.69 13.71 13.56
CA SER A 79 38.62 14.86 13.54
C SER A 79 39.90 14.59 12.74
N ALA A 80 40.33 13.33 12.65
CA ALA A 80 41.45 12.93 11.80
C ALA A 80 41.11 12.98 10.29
N ASN A 81 39.84 13.16 9.93
CA ASN A 81 39.37 13.23 8.55
C ASN A 81 39.01 14.68 8.13
N VAL A 82 39.44 15.69 8.89
CA VAL A 82 39.29 17.10 8.51
C VAL A 82 40.68 17.70 8.37
N VAL A 83 41.04 18.14 7.16
CA VAL A 83 42.39 18.60 6.83
C VAL A 83 42.37 19.97 6.16
N GLY A 84 43.27 20.84 6.63
CA GLY A 84 43.59 22.09 5.96
C GLY A 84 44.79 21.90 5.03
N ILE A 85 44.63 22.25 3.76
CA ILE A 85 45.75 22.34 2.81
C ILE A 85 45.99 23.79 2.42
N ALA A 86 47.26 24.17 2.24
CA ALA A 86 47.60 25.47 1.69
C ALA A 86 47.49 25.40 0.16
N ALA A 87 46.40 25.94 -0.40
CA ALA A 87 46.14 25.95 -1.84
C ALA A 87 45.94 27.39 -2.35
N PRO A 88 46.09 27.64 -3.67
CA PRO A 88 45.74 28.94 -4.25
C PRO A 88 44.29 29.33 -3.93
N THR A 89 44.00 30.62 -3.86
CA THR A 89 42.66 31.14 -3.55
C THR A 89 41.87 31.56 -4.79
N SER A 90 42.45 31.46 -5.99
CA SER A 90 41.74 31.67 -7.25
C SER A 90 40.91 30.43 -7.62
N GLU A 91 39.73 30.64 -8.20
CA GLU A 91 38.90 29.52 -8.68
C GLU A 91 39.57 28.74 -9.82
N GLU A 92 40.42 29.38 -10.61
CA GLU A 92 41.15 28.77 -11.73
C GLU A 92 42.66 28.78 -11.46
N ILE A 93 43.31 27.63 -11.67
CA ILE A 93 44.75 27.39 -11.43
C ILE A 93 45.40 26.66 -12.59
N THR A 94 46.73 26.70 -12.69
CA THR A 94 47.48 25.83 -13.62
C THR A 94 47.49 24.37 -13.17
N ARG A 95 47.69 23.45 -14.12
CA ARG A 95 47.96 22.03 -13.81
C ARG A 95 49.19 21.83 -12.92
N ALA A 96 50.21 22.70 -13.06
CA ALA A 96 51.39 22.68 -12.20
C ALA A 96 51.03 23.01 -10.75
N GLN A 97 50.27 24.09 -10.52
CA GLN A 97 49.78 24.46 -9.19
C GLN A 97 48.89 23.37 -8.59
N TYR A 98 48.01 22.73 -9.39
CA TYR A 98 47.24 21.58 -8.91
C TYR A 98 48.16 20.46 -8.41
N ASN A 99 49.16 20.07 -9.22
CA ASN A 99 50.07 18.98 -8.89
C ASN A 99 50.91 19.29 -7.64
N GLU A 100 51.45 20.51 -7.55
CA GLU A 100 52.37 20.93 -6.49
C GLU A 100 51.66 21.25 -5.18
N GLU A 101 50.52 21.94 -5.23
CA GLU A 101 49.89 22.54 -4.05
C GLU A 101 48.66 21.76 -3.55
N ILE A 102 47.97 21.01 -4.42
CA ILE A 102 46.75 20.26 -4.05
C ILE A 102 47.03 18.74 -4.02
N LYS A 103 47.37 18.16 -5.18
CA LYS A 103 47.61 16.71 -5.32
C LYS A 103 48.67 16.22 -4.33
N SER A 104 49.83 16.87 -4.32
CA SER A 104 50.95 16.49 -3.45
C SER A 104 50.61 16.64 -1.96
N ALA A 105 49.86 17.67 -1.57
CA ALA A 105 49.44 17.89 -0.19
C ALA A 105 48.46 16.81 0.27
N LEU A 106 47.43 16.50 -0.54
CA LEU A 106 46.45 15.46 -0.23
C LEU A 106 47.08 14.07 -0.18
N GLU A 107 47.92 13.72 -1.16
CA GLU A 107 48.61 12.42 -1.17
C GLU A 107 49.52 12.23 0.04
N SER A 108 50.24 13.30 0.44
CA SER A 108 51.08 13.30 1.63
C SER A 108 50.27 13.11 2.90
N TYR A 109 49.13 13.81 3.03
CA TYR A 109 48.25 13.70 4.19
C TYR A 109 47.59 12.32 4.30
N LEU A 110 46.99 11.83 3.21
CA LEU A 110 46.37 10.50 3.15
C LEU A 110 47.35 9.38 3.49
N THR A 111 48.61 9.51 3.04
CA THR A 111 49.67 8.54 3.34
C THR A 111 50.10 8.62 4.80
N SER A 112 50.44 9.82 5.29
CA SER A 112 50.97 10.02 6.65
C SER A 112 49.94 9.76 7.75
N SER A 113 48.65 9.95 7.46
CA SER A 113 47.54 9.70 8.39
C SER A 113 47.01 8.26 8.31
N GLY A 114 47.54 7.41 7.43
CA GLY A 114 47.07 6.04 7.25
C GLY A 114 45.65 5.93 6.66
N LEU A 115 45.18 6.99 5.99
CA LEU A 115 43.81 7.12 5.49
C LEU A 115 43.63 6.69 4.03
N LYS A 116 44.74 6.45 3.32
CA LYS A 116 44.75 6.18 1.87
C LYS A 116 43.72 5.13 1.42
N THR A 117 43.56 4.04 2.18
CA THR A 117 42.67 2.92 1.82
C THR A 117 41.34 2.92 2.57
N SER A 118 41.19 3.73 3.61
CA SER A 118 39.95 3.82 4.39
C SER A 118 39.01 4.91 3.88
N ILE A 119 39.56 5.96 3.24
CA ILE A 119 38.75 7.01 2.64
C ILE A 119 38.22 6.54 1.29
N LYS A 120 36.91 6.71 1.10
CA LYS A 120 36.20 6.51 -0.17
C LYS A 120 35.86 7.86 -0.82
N TYR A 121 35.45 8.84 -0.01
CA TYR A 121 35.00 10.14 -0.49
C TYR A 121 35.87 11.29 -0.01
N ILE A 122 36.17 12.21 -0.91
CA ILE A 122 36.84 13.48 -0.59
C ILE A 122 35.84 14.61 -0.81
N VAL A 123 35.69 15.48 0.19
CA VAL A 123 34.81 16.64 0.16
C VAL A 123 35.67 17.89 0.13
N LEU A 124 35.68 18.58 -1.00
CA LEU A 124 36.31 19.88 -1.15
C LEU A 124 35.33 20.96 -0.70
N VAL A 125 35.74 21.87 0.18
CA VAL A 125 34.87 22.97 0.62
C VAL A 125 35.25 24.28 -0.07
N LYS A 126 34.37 25.28 0.03
CA LYS A 126 34.60 26.64 -0.46
C LYS A 126 36.02 27.13 -0.19
N GLY A 127 36.64 27.71 -1.21
CA GLY A 127 38.01 28.25 -1.15
C GLY A 127 39.07 27.29 -1.69
N ILE A 128 38.78 26.01 -1.87
CA ILE A 128 39.63 25.13 -2.71
C ILE A 128 39.38 25.48 -4.19
N PRO A 129 40.42 25.65 -5.02
CA PRO A 129 40.28 25.95 -6.44
C PRO A 129 39.28 25.01 -7.15
N LEU A 130 38.56 25.54 -8.13
CA LEU A 130 37.50 24.84 -8.86
C LEU A 130 38.01 24.25 -10.17
N LYS A 131 38.91 24.95 -10.88
CA LYS A 131 39.28 24.66 -12.26
C LYS A 131 40.78 24.57 -12.45
N ILE A 132 41.16 23.71 -13.38
CA ILE A 132 42.50 23.57 -13.91
C ILE A 132 42.47 24.07 -15.36
N GLN A 133 43.17 25.16 -15.65
CA GLN A 133 43.26 25.72 -16.99
C GLN A 133 44.10 24.82 -17.91
N TYR A 134 43.81 24.89 -19.21
CA TYR A 134 44.55 24.13 -20.23
C TYR A 134 45.97 24.66 -20.46
N THR A 135 46.86 23.77 -20.92
CA THR A 135 48.24 24.10 -21.31
C THR A 135 48.32 24.45 -22.80
N ASN A 136 49.06 25.52 -23.11
CA ASN A 136 49.59 25.84 -24.45
C ASN A 136 48.63 26.03 -25.65
N ASN A 137 47.53 26.78 -25.52
CA ASN A 137 46.75 27.29 -26.68
C ASN A 137 46.38 26.23 -27.76
N ALA A 138 46.18 24.98 -27.36
CA ALA A 138 45.83 23.91 -28.29
C ALA A 138 44.35 24.06 -28.75
N SER A 139 44.09 23.75 -30.03
CA SER A 139 42.77 23.83 -30.67
C SER A 139 41.74 22.96 -29.94
N TYR A 140 40.44 23.34 -29.97
CA TYR A 140 39.32 22.56 -29.42
C TYR A 140 39.44 21.06 -29.73
N GLY A 141 39.41 20.24 -28.68
CA GLY A 141 40.02 18.91 -28.67
C GLY A 141 41.44 18.98 -28.09
N SER A 142 42.33 18.00 -27.97
CA SER A 142 43.71 18.15 -27.41
C SER A 142 43.92 18.82 -26.01
N THR A 143 42.82 19.23 -25.36
CA THR A 143 42.64 19.84 -24.04
C THR A 143 43.16 19.09 -22.82
N ASP A 144 43.85 19.70 -21.86
CA ASP A 144 44.05 19.14 -20.49
C ASP A 144 43.36 19.98 -19.40
N TYR A 145 42.41 20.86 -19.77
CA TYR A 145 41.57 21.56 -18.78
C TYR A 145 40.68 20.57 -18.04
N SER A 146 40.42 20.83 -16.76
CA SER A 146 39.60 19.96 -15.91
C SER A 146 39.00 20.74 -14.72
N SER A 147 38.01 20.18 -14.05
CA SER A 147 37.70 20.55 -12.67
C SER A 147 38.75 19.96 -11.72
N VAL A 148 39.07 20.67 -10.64
CA VAL A 148 39.94 20.12 -9.58
C VAL A 148 39.32 18.86 -9.01
N ASP A 149 38.01 18.84 -8.83
CA ASP A 149 37.22 17.73 -8.31
C ASP A 149 37.45 16.42 -9.09
N ALA A 150 37.31 16.47 -10.43
CA ALA A 150 37.52 15.29 -11.27
C ALA A 150 38.98 14.82 -11.31
N ALA A 151 39.94 15.73 -11.12
CA ALA A 151 41.36 15.38 -11.01
C ALA A 151 41.70 14.73 -9.66
N VAL A 152 41.08 15.19 -8.57
CA VAL A 152 41.26 14.62 -7.21
C VAL A 152 40.72 13.19 -7.12
N CYS A 153 39.75 12.81 -7.96
CA CYS A 153 39.32 11.41 -8.05
C CYS A 153 40.46 10.43 -8.45
N LEU A 154 41.55 10.94 -9.04
CA LEU A 154 42.68 10.17 -9.55
C LEU A 154 43.99 10.41 -8.78
N LEU A 155 43.92 10.85 -7.51
CA LEU A 155 45.10 10.93 -6.64
C LEU A 155 45.86 9.58 -6.63
N PHE A 156 47.19 9.64 -6.50
CA PHE A 156 48.15 8.53 -6.60
C PHE A 156 48.33 7.91 -7.98
N GLU A 157 47.54 8.30 -8.98
CA GLU A 157 47.71 7.81 -10.34
C GLU A 157 48.73 8.64 -11.12
N THR A 158 49.34 7.99 -12.12
CA THR A 158 50.23 8.63 -13.11
C THR A 158 49.75 8.23 -14.49
N TYR A 159 49.36 9.21 -15.28
CA TYR A 159 48.74 9.00 -16.58
C TYR A 159 49.08 10.14 -17.53
N SER A 160 48.99 9.88 -18.84
CA SER A 160 49.15 10.91 -19.86
C SER A 160 47.80 11.57 -20.09
N ILE A 161 47.68 12.88 -19.84
CA ILE A 161 46.46 13.63 -20.13
C ILE A 161 46.38 13.85 -21.64
N VAL A 162 45.84 12.86 -22.34
CA VAL A 162 45.51 12.93 -23.75
C VAL A 162 43.99 12.95 -23.79
N TRP A 163 43.40 14.15 -23.77
CA TRP A 163 41.96 14.42 -23.80
C TRP A 163 41.22 14.23 -22.48
N ARG A 164 40.92 12.99 -22.10
CA ARG A 164 40.08 12.65 -20.94
C ARG A 164 40.22 11.18 -20.61
N ILE A 165 39.98 10.82 -19.35
CA ILE A 165 40.03 9.42 -18.91
C ILE A 165 38.61 8.88 -18.88
N ALA A 166 38.37 7.72 -19.48
CA ALA A 166 37.07 7.06 -19.33
C ALA A 166 36.85 6.71 -17.86
N ASN A 167 35.71 7.10 -17.32
CA ASN A 167 35.38 6.79 -15.94
C ASN A 167 35.10 5.29 -15.81
N PRO A 168 35.92 4.51 -15.08
CA PRO A 168 35.67 3.08 -14.91
C PRO A 168 34.44 2.76 -14.05
N TYR A 169 33.87 3.78 -13.41
CA TYR A 169 32.66 3.68 -12.59
C TYR A 169 31.38 4.03 -13.36
N TYR A 170 31.50 4.48 -14.62
CA TYR A 170 30.36 4.82 -15.45
C TYR A 170 29.49 3.59 -15.76
N ASN A 171 28.19 3.70 -15.45
CA ASN A 171 27.16 2.70 -15.72
C ASN A 171 27.51 1.28 -15.21
N VAL A 172 28.19 1.17 -14.06
CA VAL A 172 28.64 -0.13 -13.53
C VAL A 172 27.49 -1.01 -13.01
N ASP A 173 26.38 -0.41 -12.60
CA ASP A 173 25.20 -1.12 -12.10
C ASP A 173 23.93 -0.76 -12.88
N PRO A 174 23.83 -1.16 -14.16
CA PRO A 174 22.69 -0.83 -15.02
C PRO A 174 21.37 -1.49 -14.56
N SER A 175 21.44 -2.41 -13.58
CA SER A 175 20.30 -3.10 -12.98
C SER A 175 19.99 -2.65 -11.56
N TYR A 176 20.68 -1.62 -11.06
CA TYR A 176 20.42 -0.99 -9.76
C TYR A 176 20.42 -1.98 -8.58
N THR A 177 21.30 -2.98 -8.64
CA THR A 177 21.47 -4.04 -7.63
C THR A 177 22.08 -3.55 -6.31
N LYS A 178 22.58 -2.32 -6.24
CA LYS A 178 23.32 -1.74 -5.10
C LYS A 178 24.62 -2.48 -4.76
N SER A 179 25.03 -3.44 -5.58
CA SER A 179 26.21 -4.30 -5.34
C SER A 179 27.52 -3.70 -5.86
N PHE A 180 27.48 -2.47 -6.39
CA PHE A 180 28.61 -1.80 -7.01
C PHE A 180 28.94 -0.47 -6.32
N ARG A 181 28.58 -0.30 -5.05
CA ARG A 181 29.03 0.87 -4.27
C ARG A 181 30.54 1.04 -4.36
N PHE A 182 30.98 2.28 -4.38
CA PHE A 182 32.36 2.61 -4.68
C PHE A 182 33.35 1.94 -3.71
N LYS A 183 34.42 1.39 -4.28
CA LYS A 183 35.52 0.74 -3.57
C LYS A 183 36.83 1.25 -4.13
N THR A 184 37.70 1.75 -3.26
CA THR A 184 39.03 2.20 -3.66
C THR A 184 39.83 1.03 -4.26
N GLU A 185 40.68 1.31 -5.25
CA GLU A 185 41.51 0.32 -5.96
C GLU A 185 40.76 -0.80 -6.70
N HIS A 186 39.45 -0.60 -6.96
CA HIS A 186 38.63 -1.61 -7.66
C HIS A 186 38.35 -1.25 -9.12
N PHE A 187 37.85 -0.03 -9.35
CA PHE A 187 37.46 0.43 -10.68
C PHE A 187 38.66 1.03 -11.40
N SER A 188 39.02 0.47 -12.56
CA SER A 188 40.15 0.97 -13.37
C SER A 188 39.86 0.93 -14.87
N THR A 189 40.45 1.86 -15.61
CA THR A 189 40.50 1.84 -17.08
C THR A 189 41.93 2.10 -17.53
N ASP A 190 42.45 1.28 -18.44
CA ASP A 190 43.81 1.37 -18.96
C ASP A 190 44.90 1.44 -17.85
N GLY A 191 44.66 0.75 -16.73
CA GLY A 191 45.57 0.70 -15.58
C GLY A 191 45.51 1.92 -14.66
N VAL A 192 44.65 2.91 -14.95
CA VAL A 192 44.37 4.06 -14.08
C VAL A 192 43.19 3.73 -13.18
N TYR A 193 43.40 3.80 -11.87
CA TYR A 193 42.35 3.54 -10.88
C TYR A 193 41.57 4.79 -10.52
N LEU A 194 40.25 4.65 -10.43
CA LEU A 194 39.42 5.62 -9.71
C LEU A 194 39.64 5.40 -8.21
N ARG A 195 40.23 6.39 -7.55
CA ARG A 195 40.78 6.24 -6.19
C ARG A 195 39.82 6.72 -5.11
N TYR A 196 39.15 7.82 -5.40
CA TYR A 196 38.18 8.47 -4.52
C TYR A 196 37.03 9.01 -5.38
N LEU A 197 35.84 9.15 -4.81
CA LEU A 197 34.81 10.03 -5.39
C LEU A 197 34.91 11.40 -4.71
N THR A 198 34.97 12.47 -5.51
CA THR A 198 35.14 13.82 -4.98
C THR A 198 33.86 14.62 -5.11
N THR A 199 33.40 15.22 -4.02
CA THR A 199 32.24 16.13 -4.03
C THR A 199 32.63 17.49 -3.46
N ARG A 200 31.77 18.49 -3.67
CA ARG A 200 32.02 19.85 -3.23
C ARG A 200 30.92 20.43 -2.35
N LEU A 201 31.34 21.09 -1.27
CA LEU A 201 30.49 21.96 -0.45
C LEU A 201 30.84 23.43 -0.73
N ASP A 202 30.17 24.00 -1.74
CA ASP A 202 30.38 25.36 -2.21
C ASP A 202 29.07 25.95 -2.72
N GLY A 203 29.01 27.27 -2.83
CA GLY A 203 27.78 28.05 -2.99
C GLY A 203 28.10 29.55 -2.89
N TYR A 204 27.17 30.43 -3.27
CA TYR A 204 27.45 31.87 -3.28
C TYR A 204 27.75 32.42 -1.89
N THR A 205 27.05 31.94 -0.87
CA THR A 205 27.25 32.35 0.52
C THR A 205 27.47 31.14 1.44
N VAL A 206 28.10 31.37 2.59
CA VAL A 206 28.20 30.37 3.67
C VAL A 206 26.81 29.84 4.07
N ALA A 207 25.80 30.72 4.10
CA ALA A 207 24.43 30.34 4.44
C ALA A 207 23.82 29.35 3.42
N ASP A 208 24.05 29.55 2.12
CA ASP A 208 23.58 28.62 1.09
C ASP A 208 24.20 27.23 1.30
N ILE A 209 25.48 27.17 1.66
CA ILE A 209 26.25 25.94 1.84
C ILE A 209 25.82 25.21 3.11
N LYS A 210 25.67 25.92 4.24
CA LYS A 210 25.13 25.34 5.48
C LYS A 210 23.71 24.82 5.27
N GLY A 211 22.87 25.60 4.58
CA GLY A 211 21.52 25.16 4.22
C GLY A 211 21.53 23.90 3.36
N MET A 212 22.43 23.80 2.39
CA MET A 212 22.60 22.58 1.58
C MET A 212 22.99 21.37 2.44
N ILE A 213 23.93 21.55 3.38
CA ILE A 213 24.34 20.49 4.31
C ILE A 213 23.17 20.04 5.18
N ASP A 214 22.40 20.98 5.75
CA ASP A 214 21.25 20.67 6.59
C ASP A 214 20.19 19.87 5.82
N ARG A 215 19.90 20.28 4.58
CA ARG A 215 18.96 19.57 3.70
C ARG A 215 19.48 18.20 3.28
N ALA A 216 20.78 18.01 3.13
CA ALA A 216 21.37 16.71 2.82
C ALA A 216 21.36 15.74 4.01
N VAL A 217 21.55 16.24 5.24
CA VAL A 217 21.43 15.45 6.47
C VAL A 217 19.98 15.08 6.75
N ALA A 218 19.06 16.00 6.48
CA ALA A 218 17.62 15.81 6.66
C ALA A 218 16.92 15.46 5.34
N ALA A 219 17.59 14.73 4.45
CA ALA A 219 17.05 14.35 3.14
C ALA A 219 15.72 13.59 3.28
N ASP A 220 14.78 13.89 2.39
CA ASP A 220 13.48 13.23 2.37
C ASP A 220 13.62 11.79 1.85
N THR A 221 13.25 10.82 2.70
CA THR A 221 13.29 9.39 2.38
C THR A 221 11.91 8.80 2.07
N SER A 222 10.85 9.63 2.04
CA SER A 222 9.47 9.18 1.90
C SER A 222 9.14 8.61 0.52
N GLY A 223 9.96 8.92 -0.48
CA GLY A 223 9.69 8.55 -1.87
C GLY A 223 8.58 9.32 -2.56
N THR A 224 8.06 10.38 -1.94
CA THR A 224 6.93 11.16 -2.47
C THR A 224 7.35 12.21 -3.51
N GLY A 225 8.65 12.49 -3.60
CA GLY A 225 9.21 13.52 -4.47
C GLY A 225 9.03 13.26 -5.96
N TYR A 226 8.74 14.33 -6.70
CA TYR A 226 8.64 14.29 -8.16
C TYR A 226 10.00 14.46 -8.84
N TRP A 227 10.24 13.61 -9.83
CA TRP A 227 11.33 13.74 -10.78
C TRP A 227 10.84 14.54 -12.00
N ILE A 228 11.37 15.74 -12.16
CA ILE A 228 11.06 16.62 -13.28
C ILE A 228 12.05 16.33 -14.40
N ILE A 229 11.51 15.94 -15.55
CA ILE A 229 12.28 15.64 -16.75
C ILE A 229 11.81 16.62 -17.85
N ASP A 230 12.55 17.70 -18.03
CA ASP A 230 12.16 18.81 -18.92
C ASP A 230 12.88 18.72 -20.29
N GLY A 231 12.33 17.87 -21.17
CA GLY A 231 12.86 17.58 -22.51
C GLY A 231 12.48 18.61 -23.57
N HIS A 232 13.41 18.93 -24.49
CA HIS A 232 13.27 19.99 -25.51
C HIS A 232 13.84 19.66 -26.93
N GLN A 233 13.32 18.62 -27.59
CA GLN A 233 13.59 18.20 -28.97
C GLN A 233 15.07 18.15 -29.34
N LYS A 234 15.88 17.61 -28.43
CA LYS A 234 17.30 17.30 -28.68
C LYS A 234 17.48 15.80 -28.83
N THR A 235 18.60 15.39 -29.41
CA THR A 235 18.87 13.98 -29.75
C THR A 235 20.10 13.42 -29.06
N TYR A 236 20.66 14.16 -28.12
CA TYR A 236 21.89 13.79 -27.39
C TYR A 236 21.64 13.56 -25.90
N ASP A 237 20.42 13.79 -25.42
CA ASP A 237 19.99 13.52 -24.06
C ASP A 237 19.47 12.09 -23.88
N HIS A 238 19.30 11.68 -22.64
CA HIS A 238 18.83 10.37 -22.23
C HIS A 238 17.49 10.45 -21.45
N MET A 239 16.76 11.56 -21.57
CA MET A 239 15.62 11.88 -20.71
C MET A 239 14.44 10.90 -20.89
N ALA A 240 14.20 10.44 -22.12
CA ALA A 240 13.19 9.40 -22.39
C ALA A 240 13.56 8.05 -21.73
N SER A 241 14.86 7.72 -21.65
CA SER A 241 15.35 6.53 -20.96
C SER A 241 15.21 6.70 -19.45
N ALA A 242 15.55 7.89 -18.91
CA ALA A 242 15.36 8.22 -17.51
C ALA A 242 13.90 8.10 -17.08
N TYR A 243 12.97 8.64 -17.86
CA TYR A 243 11.54 8.46 -17.64
C TYR A 243 11.16 6.97 -17.56
N THR A 244 11.61 6.17 -18.53
CA THR A 244 11.25 4.73 -18.58
C THR A 244 11.75 3.99 -17.35
N LYS A 245 12.99 4.25 -16.93
CA LYS A 245 13.63 3.63 -15.77
C LYS A 245 12.98 4.07 -14.47
N LEU A 246 12.81 5.38 -14.25
CA LEU A 246 12.12 5.90 -13.07
C LEU A 246 10.67 5.39 -12.98
N LYS A 247 9.97 5.29 -14.12
CA LYS A 247 8.60 4.77 -14.17
C LYS A 247 8.55 3.30 -13.80
N SER A 248 9.53 2.51 -14.25
CA SER A 248 9.66 1.10 -13.86
C SER A 248 9.97 0.91 -12.37
N LEU A 249 10.59 1.91 -11.74
CA LEU A 249 10.85 1.98 -10.30
C LEU A 249 9.69 2.60 -9.51
N GLY A 250 8.52 2.82 -10.13
CA GLY A 250 7.32 3.35 -9.47
C GLY A 250 7.43 4.81 -9.00
N GLN A 251 8.39 5.58 -9.52
CA GLN A 251 8.61 6.96 -9.07
C GLN A 251 7.54 7.93 -9.60
N HIS A 252 7.31 9.01 -8.86
CA HIS A 252 6.48 10.14 -9.33
C HIS A 252 7.28 10.98 -10.33
N ILE A 253 6.76 11.16 -11.53
CA ILE A 253 7.48 11.81 -12.64
C ILE A 253 6.59 12.88 -13.26
N ASN A 254 7.19 13.97 -13.71
CA ASN A 254 6.53 14.99 -14.51
C ASN A 254 7.45 15.37 -15.68
N PRO A 255 7.00 15.26 -16.95
CA PRO A 255 5.66 14.87 -17.38
C PRO A 255 5.42 13.35 -17.36
N ASP A 256 4.17 12.95 -17.14
CA ASP A 256 3.71 11.56 -17.21
C ASP A 256 2.35 11.50 -17.95
N PRO A 257 2.28 10.97 -19.19
CA PRO A 257 3.35 10.28 -19.91
C PRO A 257 4.45 11.22 -20.40
N TRP A 258 5.65 10.66 -20.64
CA TRP A 258 6.78 11.38 -21.23
C TRP A 258 6.39 12.13 -22.50
N SER A 259 6.82 13.37 -22.59
CA SER A 259 6.67 14.20 -23.77
C SER A 259 7.87 15.09 -23.95
N ASP A 260 8.42 15.09 -25.16
CA ASP A 260 9.51 15.96 -25.55
C ASP A 260 8.94 17.22 -26.20
N THR A 261 8.75 18.28 -25.40
CA THR A 261 7.97 19.45 -25.82
C THR A 261 8.84 20.69 -25.92
N THR A 262 8.33 21.74 -26.55
CA THR A 262 9.00 23.05 -26.50
C THR A 262 8.61 23.87 -25.26
N ALA A 263 7.70 23.36 -24.42
CA ALA A 263 7.20 24.05 -23.24
C ALA A 263 8.02 23.66 -22.01
N MET A 264 8.56 24.66 -21.31
CA MET A 264 9.40 24.49 -20.13
C MET A 264 8.56 24.11 -18.92
N ILE A 265 9.11 23.26 -18.06
CA ILE A 265 8.51 22.88 -16.79
C ILE A 265 9.15 23.69 -15.68
N THR A 266 8.50 24.80 -15.33
CA THR A 266 9.00 25.73 -14.31
C THR A 266 8.25 25.64 -12.99
N SER A 267 7.20 24.81 -12.90
CA SER A 267 6.47 24.56 -11.66
C SER A 267 5.89 23.15 -11.65
N ASN A 268 5.63 22.63 -10.45
CA ASN A 268 5.03 21.31 -10.27
C ASN A 268 3.89 21.37 -9.24
N PRO A 269 2.64 21.67 -9.65
CA PRO A 269 1.51 21.75 -8.72
C PRO A 269 1.12 20.39 -8.12
N ALA A 270 1.60 19.28 -8.69
CA ALA A 270 1.29 17.93 -8.22
C ALA A 270 2.04 17.56 -6.91
N GLY A 271 3.14 18.24 -6.59
CA GLY A 271 3.90 17.98 -5.37
C GLY A 271 5.31 18.53 -5.40
N SER A 272 6.05 18.28 -4.31
CA SER A 272 7.43 18.73 -4.16
C SER A 272 8.40 17.96 -5.06
N VAL A 273 9.49 18.61 -5.45
CA VAL A 273 10.47 18.10 -6.42
C VAL A 273 11.70 17.53 -5.70
N ILE A 274 12.17 16.35 -6.14
CA ILE A 274 13.39 15.70 -5.65
C ILE A 274 14.50 15.63 -6.70
N GLY A 275 14.15 15.75 -7.98
CA GLY A 275 15.14 15.77 -9.06
C GLY A 275 14.66 16.63 -10.21
N TYR A 276 15.56 17.39 -10.81
CA TYR A 276 15.27 18.20 -11.99
C TYR A 276 16.37 18.02 -13.04
N VAL A 277 15.96 17.71 -14.27
CA VAL A 277 16.84 17.72 -15.45
C VAL A 277 16.22 18.51 -16.59
N SER A 278 17.05 19.27 -17.32
CA SER A 278 16.62 20.02 -18.49
C SER A 278 17.75 20.33 -19.46
N HIS A 279 17.40 20.92 -20.60
CA HIS A 279 18.36 21.52 -21.53
C HIS A 279 18.75 22.98 -21.17
N GLY A 280 18.22 23.52 -20.08
CA GLY A 280 18.51 24.86 -19.57
C GLY A 280 18.39 25.95 -20.64
N ILE A 281 19.45 26.75 -20.85
CA ILE A 281 19.46 27.79 -21.88
C ILE A 281 19.18 27.26 -23.29
N HIS A 282 19.53 26.00 -23.60
CA HIS A 282 19.31 25.41 -24.93
C HIS A 282 17.85 25.00 -25.20
N ALA A 283 17.02 25.00 -24.14
CA ALA A 283 15.56 24.98 -24.20
C ALA A 283 14.95 26.39 -24.39
N GLY A 284 15.75 27.45 -24.30
CA GLY A 284 15.31 28.84 -24.36
C GLY A 284 14.97 29.46 -23.01
N MET A 285 15.37 28.84 -21.89
CA MET A 285 14.98 29.29 -20.54
C MET A 285 15.42 30.72 -20.21
N GLY A 286 16.52 31.17 -20.81
CA GLY A 286 17.04 32.52 -20.63
C GLY A 286 17.79 32.69 -19.30
N ASP A 287 18.28 33.91 -19.05
CA ASP A 287 19.02 34.23 -17.83
C ASP A 287 18.14 34.22 -16.57
N GLY A 288 18.71 33.89 -15.42
CA GLY A 288 17.99 33.88 -14.14
C GLY A 288 16.88 32.82 -14.03
N TYR A 289 16.84 31.83 -14.93
CA TYR A 289 15.78 30.82 -14.90
C TYR A 289 15.83 29.93 -13.65
N VAL A 290 16.97 29.81 -12.96
CA VAL A 290 17.02 29.02 -11.72
C VAL A 290 16.57 29.88 -10.53
N SER A 291 17.23 31.02 -10.32
CA SER A 291 17.09 31.84 -9.11
C SER A 291 16.04 32.95 -9.19
N ASN A 292 15.49 33.22 -10.38
CA ASN A 292 14.74 34.45 -10.70
C ASN A 292 15.59 35.73 -10.53
N ASN A 293 16.91 35.65 -10.72
CA ASN A 293 17.83 36.78 -10.63
C ASN A 293 18.83 36.80 -11.81
N PRO A 294 18.66 37.67 -12.82
CA PRO A 294 17.62 38.70 -12.91
C PRO A 294 16.22 38.10 -13.08
N PRO A 295 15.15 38.86 -12.77
CA PRO A 295 13.79 38.38 -12.91
C PRO A 295 13.48 37.84 -14.31
N ASN A 296 12.91 36.64 -14.36
CA ASN A 296 12.57 35.93 -15.58
C ASN A 296 11.22 35.20 -15.39
N ASP A 297 10.33 35.31 -16.38
CA ASP A 297 9.02 34.63 -16.37
C ASP A 297 9.16 33.08 -16.39
N ASN A 298 10.31 32.57 -16.82
CA ASN A 298 10.63 31.14 -16.88
C ASN A 298 11.41 30.64 -15.64
N HIS A 299 11.39 31.36 -14.52
CA HIS A 299 12.12 30.91 -13.33
C HIS A 299 11.53 29.64 -12.71
N LEU A 300 12.39 28.78 -12.14
CA LEU A 300 12.00 27.57 -11.44
C LEU A 300 11.28 27.94 -10.14
N ASN A 301 9.96 27.72 -10.14
CA ASN A 301 9.06 27.92 -9.01
C ASN A 301 8.61 26.56 -8.46
N PHE A 302 9.57 25.81 -7.93
CA PHE A 302 9.34 24.51 -7.29
C PHE A 302 9.33 24.63 -5.78
N THR A 303 8.52 23.78 -5.13
CA THR A 303 8.77 23.40 -3.74
C THR A 303 9.78 22.26 -3.75
N LEU A 304 11.00 22.49 -3.29
CA LEU A 304 12.05 21.47 -3.27
C LEU A 304 11.97 20.65 -1.98
N LEU A 305 12.14 19.34 -2.10
CA LEU A 305 12.38 18.47 -0.95
C LEU A 305 13.84 18.56 -0.50
N ASN A 306 14.05 18.29 0.78
CA ASN A 306 15.39 18.01 1.26
C ASN A 306 15.96 16.80 0.51
N GLY A 307 17.20 16.87 0.04
CA GLY A 307 17.77 15.87 -0.86
C GLY A 307 17.59 16.17 -2.35
N ALA A 308 16.94 17.28 -2.73
CA ALA A 308 16.68 17.60 -4.13
C ALA A 308 17.94 17.91 -4.95
N VAL A 309 18.07 17.26 -6.11
CA VAL A 309 19.24 17.36 -7.00
C VAL A 309 18.90 17.92 -8.38
N PHE A 310 19.90 18.53 -9.02
CA PHE A 310 19.77 19.23 -10.30
C PHE A 310 20.90 18.88 -11.26
N SER A 311 20.59 18.72 -12.54
CA SER A 311 21.58 18.61 -13.62
C SER A 311 21.00 19.19 -14.91
N THR A 312 21.82 19.88 -15.71
CA THR A 312 21.39 20.39 -17.02
C THR A 312 22.40 20.13 -18.10
N TYR A 313 21.91 20.00 -19.34
CA TYR A 313 22.73 19.90 -20.55
C TYR A 313 23.35 21.25 -20.94
N GLU A 314 23.94 21.96 -19.98
CA GLU A 314 24.53 23.28 -20.17
C GLU A 314 26.04 23.23 -19.96
N SER A 315 26.76 23.98 -20.80
CA SER A 315 28.13 24.33 -20.50
C SER A 315 28.16 25.39 -19.40
N PHE A 316 29.22 25.36 -18.59
CA PHE A 316 29.45 26.40 -17.57
C PHE A 316 28.31 26.57 -16.54
N ASN A 317 27.42 25.59 -16.36
CA ASN A 317 26.42 25.59 -15.26
C ASN A 317 27.04 25.36 -13.87
N ALA A 318 28.36 25.19 -13.80
CA ALA A 318 29.16 25.37 -12.59
C ALA A 318 30.35 26.30 -12.88
N TYR A 319 30.09 27.47 -13.46
CA TYR A 319 31.15 28.40 -13.86
C TYR A 319 31.96 28.92 -12.67
N GLY A 320 31.31 29.16 -11.54
CA GLY A 320 31.96 29.65 -10.33
C GLY A 320 30.97 29.75 -9.18
N PHE A 321 31.50 29.75 -7.97
CA PHE A 321 30.74 29.79 -6.71
C PHE A 321 31.05 31.06 -5.89
N VAL A 322 31.82 32.01 -6.45
CA VAL A 322 32.16 33.26 -5.77
C VAL A 322 31.16 34.38 -6.09
N THR A 323 30.67 34.47 -7.32
CA THR A 323 29.71 35.49 -7.76
C THR A 323 28.83 34.98 -8.90
N SER A 324 27.63 35.54 -9.09
CA SER A 324 26.67 35.18 -10.16
C SER A 324 27.09 35.71 -11.54
N THR A 325 28.34 35.53 -11.95
CA THR A 325 28.93 36.23 -13.11
C THR A 325 28.57 35.67 -14.48
N GLN A 326 27.95 34.49 -14.56
CA GLN A 326 27.45 33.94 -15.83
C GLN A 326 25.95 34.14 -15.96
N SER A 327 25.59 35.30 -16.49
CA SER A 327 24.21 35.77 -16.70
C SER A 327 23.50 35.10 -17.90
N THR A 328 23.74 33.81 -18.18
CA THR A 328 23.03 33.14 -19.29
C THR A 328 22.72 31.68 -19.03
N HIS A 329 23.47 30.99 -18.16
CA HIS A 329 23.28 29.57 -17.85
C HIS A 329 22.76 29.41 -16.43
N GLY A 330 21.88 28.44 -16.21
CA GLY A 330 21.40 28.12 -14.86
C GLY A 330 22.51 27.50 -14.04
N GLN A 331 22.90 28.14 -12.95
CA GLN A 331 24.04 27.69 -12.15
C GLN A 331 23.60 26.69 -11.07
N VAL A 332 24.43 25.69 -10.80
CA VAL A 332 24.26 24.82 -9.62
C VAL A 332 24.22 25.65 -8.34
N ALA A 333 25.01 26.73 -8.25
CA ALA A 333 24.99 27.66 -7.10
C ALA A 333 23.62 28.35 -6.91
N GLU A 334 22.92 28.70 -8.00
CA GLU A 334 21.56 29.24 -7.94
C GLU A 334 20.55 28.19 -7.48
N TRP A 335 20.72 26.94 -7.90
CA TRP A 335 19.88 25.82 -7.44
C TRP A 335 19.99 25.65 -5.92
N LEU A 336 21.20 25.73 -5.38
CA LEU A 336 21.42 25.69 -3.93
C LEU A 336 20.75 26.87 -3.21
N GLN A 337 20.82 28.06 -3.80
CA GLN A 337 20.22 29.28 -3.25
C GLN A 337 18.70 29.18 -3.13
N ILE A 338 18.01 28.53 -4.09
CA ILE A 338 16.56 28.33 -4.04
C ILE A 338 16.11 27.12 -3.21
N GLY A 339 17.04 26.46 -2.51
CA GLY A 339 16.74 25.33 -1.60
C GLY A 339 17.16 23.95 -2.11
N GLY A 340 17.95 23.86 -3.17
CA GLY A 340 18.54 22.62 -3.66
C GLY A 340 19.54 22.00 -2.66
N SER A 341 19.75 20.69 -2.73
CA SER A 341 20.66 19.95 -1.83
C SER A 341 21.94 19.44 -2.52
N GLY A 342 21.96 19.45 -3.85
CA GLY A 342 23.13 19.08 -4.64
C GLY A 342 22.87 19.23 -6.13
N GLY A 343 23.90 19.00 -6.94
CA GLY A 343 23.76 19.00 -8.39
C GLY A 343 25.03 18.62 -9.12
N ILE A 344 24.91 18.37 -10.42
CA ILE A 344 26.03 18.09 -11.31
C ILE A 344 26.14 19.26 -12.28
N GLY A 345 27.35 19.80 -12.41
CA GLY A 345 27.61 20.89 -13.34
C GLY A 345 28.95 20.74 -14.05
N ASN A 346 29.24 21.67 -14.94
CA ASN A 346 30.42 21.68 -15.80
C ASN A 346 31.14 23.03 -15.66
N VAL A 347 32.45 22.99 -15.36
CA VAL A 347 33.24 24.21 -15.12
C VAL A 347 33.77 24.87 -16.40
N TYR A 348 33.79 24.10 -17.51
CA TYR A 348 34.06 24.52 -18.88
C TYR A 348 33.05 23.87 -19.85
N GLU A 349 33.22 24.10 -21.16
CA GLU A 349 32.42 23.46 -22.21
C GLU A 349 32.65 21.93 -22.23
N PRO A 350 31.62 21.11 -21.97
CA PRO A 350 31.67 19.68 -22.18
C PRO A 350 31.32 19.33 -23.63
N TRP A 351 31.65 18.11 -24.08
CA TRP A 351 30.88 17.51 -25.16
C TRP A 351 29.52 17.06 -24.61
N ALA A 352 28.45 17.17 -25.40
CA ALA A 352 27.14 16.69 -24.99
C ALA A 352 27.17 15.20 -24.52
N SER A 353 28.01 14.38 -25.15
CA SER A 353 28.24 12.97 -24.78
C SER A 353 29.09 12.75 -23.52
N SER A 354 29.51 13.83 -22.86
CA SER A 354 30.35 13.83 -21.67
C SER A 354 29.64 14.40 -20.44
N ILE A 355 28.41 14.87 -20.61
CA ILE A 355 27.54 15.33 -19.51
C ILE A 355 27.04 14.09 -18.74
N ALA A 356 26.68 14.28 -17.47
CA ALA A 356 26.08 13.24 -16.66
C ALA A 356 24.80 12.69 -17.29
N ASP A 357 24.74 11.38 -17.46
CA ASP A 357 23.56 10.70 -18.01
C ASP A 357 22.47 10.54 -16.93
N GLU A 358 21.37 11.28 -17.07
CA GLU A 358 20.21 11.28 -16.17
C GLU A 358 19.51 9.94 -16.07
N ASP A 359 19.61 9.11 -17.10
CA ASP A 359 19.09 7.75 -17.07
C ASP A 359 19.97 6.79 -16.24
N ILE A 360 21.04 7.28 -15.64
CA ILE A 360 21.87 6.58 -14.67
C ILE A 360 21.72 7.21 -13.28
N PHE A 361 22.04 8.50 -13.10
CA PHE A 361 22.08 9.05 -11.74
C PHE A 361 20.69 9.15 -11.11
N MET A 362 19.64 9.55 -11.86
CA MET A 362 18.30 9.68 -11.30
C MET A 362 17.79 8.32 -10.77
N PRO A 363 17.76 7.23 -11.55
CA PRO A 363 17.33 5.93 -11.04
C PRO A 363 18.28 5.35 -9.98
N ALA A 364 19.61 5.53 -10.11
CA ALA A 364 20.54 5.08 -9.07
C ALA A 364 20.28 5.78 -7.73
N TYR A 365 20.08 7.09 -7.75
CA TYR A 365 19.74 7.87 -6.56
C TYR A 365 18.35 7.51 -6.03
N ALA A 366 17.36 7.28 -6.92
CA ALA A 366 16.01 6.88 -6.57
C ALA A 366 15.93 5.52 -5.85
N VAL A 367 16.86 4.60 -6.10
CA VAL A 367 16.95 3.29 -5.41
C VAL A 367 17.80 3.34 -4.13
N GLY A 368 18.40 4.48 -3.79
CA GLY A 368 19.16 4.68 -2.56
C GLY A 368 20.68 4.50 -2.68
N TYR A 369 21.27 4.67 -3.87
CA TYR A 369 22.71 4.94 -3.91
C TYR A 369 23.00 6.29 -3.23
N PRO A 370 24.09 6.41 -2.44
CA PRO A 370 24.55 7.72 -1.97
C PRO A 370 24.79 8.66 -3.16
N TRP A 371 24.62 9.97 -2.93
CA TRP A 371 24.70 10.98 -3.98
C TRP A 371 26.00 10.90 -4.78
N ALA A 372 27.14 10.70 -4.12
CA ALA A 372 28.42 10.54 -4.80
C ALA A 372 28.40 9.34 -5.76
N ASP A 373 27.95 8.16 -5.31
CA ASP A 373 27.88 6.97 -6.16
C ASP A 373 26.95 7.18 -7.35
N ALA A 374 25.75 7.71 -7.12
CA ALA A 374 24.76 7.94 -8.17
C ALA A 374 25.29 8.91 -9.23
N ALA A 375 25.88 10.04 -8.79
CA ALA A 375 26.44 11.03 -9.69
C ALA A 375 27.62 10.46 -10.50
N TYR A 376 28.61 9.84 -9.86
CA TYR A 376 29.78 9.32 -10.58
C TYR A 376 29.47 8.10 -11.44
N GLN A 377 28.43 7.31 -11.15
CA GLN A 377 27.95 6.28 -12.09
C GLN A 377 27.45 6.89 -13.40
N SER A 378 26.98 8.13 -13.40
CA SER A 378 26.48 8.80 -14.60
C SER A 378 27.53 9.56 -15.40
N LEU A 379 28.70 9.83 -14.83
CA LEU A 379 29.74 10.63 -15.47
C LEU A 379 30.60 9.76 -16.40
N PRO A 380 30.65 10.02 -17.73
CA PRO A 380 31.40 9.15 -18.63
C PRO A 380 32.92 9.31 -18.54
N TYR A 381 33.43 10.43 -18.00
CA TYR A 381 34.84 10.78 -18.03
C TYR A 381 35.35 11.44 -16.75
N MET A 382 36.59 11.10 -16.37
CA MET A 382 37.38 11.68 -15.27
C MET A 382 38.51 12.58 -15.77
N ASP A 383 39.04 13.42 -14.88
CA ASP A 383 39.97 14.51 -15.18
C ASP A 383 39.49 15.36 -16.38
N PHE A 384 38.20 15.66 -16.38
CA PHE A 384 37.49 16.50 -17.36
C PHE A 384 36.74 17.60 -16.62
N VAL A 385 35.62 18.12 -17.13
CA VAL A 385 35.03 19.39 -16.64
C VAL A 385 33.94 19.26 -15.59
N SER A 386 33.44 18.06 -15.32
CA SER A 386 32.28 17.87 -14.46
C SER A 386 32.64 18.06 -12.98
N VAL A 387 31.71 18.61 -12.22
CA VAL A 387 31.78 18.76 -10.76
C VAL A 387 30.50 18.21 -10.14
N VAL A 388 30.65 17.50 -9.02
CA VAL A 388 29.53 16.98 -8.23
C VAL A 388 29.44 17.80 -6.95
N VAL A 389 28.35 18.55 -6.79
CA VAL A 389 28.11 19.44 -5.65
C VAL A 389 27.09 18.80 -4.72
N GLY A 390 27.30 18.95 -3.42
CA GLY A 390 26.46 18.37 -2.38
C GLY A 390 27.21 17.37 -1.52
N ASP A 391 26.53 16.92 -0.47
CA ASP A 391 27.04 15.94 0.47
C ASP A 391 27.14 14.54 -0.17
N PRO A 392 28.31 13.87 -0.13
CA PRO A 392 28.49 12.57 -0.77
C PRO A 392 27.68 11.44 -0.12
N LEU A 393 27.33 11.56 1.17
CA LEU A 393 26.56 10.59 1.95
C LEU A 393 25.05 10.81 1.88
N MET A 394 24.60 11.86 1.19
CA MET A 394 23.18 12.13 1.01
C MET A 394 22.48 10.97 0.30
N THR A 395 21.36 10.52 0.85
CA THR A 395 20.49 9.48 0.27
C THR A 395 19.03 9.91 0.43
N ILE A 396 18.19 9.60 -0.56
CA ILE A 396 16.74 9.89 -0.57
C ILE A 396 15.90 8.62 -0.40
N ARG A 397 16.55 7.53 -0.01
CA ARG A 397 15.93 6.30 0.42
C ARG A 397 16.56 5.84 1.70
N GLU A 398 15.77 5.10 2.46
CA GLU A 398 16.28 4.40 3.62
C GLU A 398 17.40 3.46 3.19
N VAL A 399 18.49 3.49 3.95
CA VAL A 399 19.70 2.70 3.71
C VAL A 399 19.81 1.54 4.69
N GLU A 400 19.03 1.55 5.76
CA GLU A 400 18.94 0.45 6.71
C GLU A 400 18.00 -0.61 6.13
N PRO A 401 18.46 -1.87 5.97
CA PRO A 401 17.57 -2.93 5.57
C PRO A 401 16.59 -3.25 6.71
N PRO A 402 15.45 -3.92 6.42
CA PRO A 402 14.54 -4.38 7.46
C PRO A 402 15.27 -5.27 8.47
N ALA A 403 14.73 -5.33 9.70
CA ALA A 403 15.22 -6.25 10.71
C ALA A 403 15.30 -7.70 10.17
N GLU A 404 16.25 -8.46 10.69
CA GLU A 404 16.43 -9.85 10.28
C GLU A 404 15.23 -10.72 10.66
N VAL A 405 15.01 -11.77 9.86
CA VAL A 405 14.10 -12.86 10.20
C VAL A 405 14.50 -13.47 11.53
N SER A 406 13.50 -13.80 12.36
CA SER A 406 13.71 -14.47 13.64
C SER A 406 13.02 -15.83 13.70
N GLY A 407 13.49 -16.70 14.59
CA GLY A 407 12.86 -18.00 14.82
C GLY A 407 12.88 -18.95 13.61
N LEU A 408 13.86 -18.83 12.70
CA LEU A 408 14.00 -19.76 11.60
C LEU A 408 14.27 -21.18 12.13
N THR A 409 13.33 -22.10 11.90
CA THR A 409 13.42 -23.51 12.25
C THR A 409 13.41 -24.39 11.00
N ALA A 410 13.99 -25.59 11.12
CA ALA A 410 14.03 -26.60 10.05
C ALA A 410 13.70 -27.98 10.61
N GLU A 411 12.67 -28.61 10.04
CA GLU A 411 12.22 -29.95 10.39
C GLU A 411 12.52 -30.90 9.23
N ALA A 412 13.18 -32.02 9.53
CA ALA A 412 13.60 -32.99 8.54
C ALA A 412 12.45 -33.92 8.16
N ASP A 413 12.33 -34.18 6.86
CA ASP A 413 11.37 -35.13 6.27
C ASP A 413 12.10 -36.03 5.25
N ASP A 414 11.41 -36.98 4.63
CA ASP A 414 11.96 -37.83 3.57
C ASP A 414 12.26 -37.00 2.32
N SER A 415 13.54 -36.80 2.05
CA SER A 415 14.03 -36.03 0.90
C SER A 415 13.51 -34.59 0.87
N ALA A 416 13.14 -34.04 2.03
CA ALA A 416 12.65 -32.68 2.19
C ALA A 416 13.00 -32.09 3.57
N ILE A 417 12.97 -30.75 3.67
CA ILE A 417 13.08 -30.00 4.92
C ILE A 417 11.98 -28.95 4.94
N TYR A 418 11.17 -28.94 5.98
CA TYR A 418 10.18 -27.91 6.24
C TYR A 418 10.82 -26.76 7.02
N LEU A 419 10.77 -25.56 6.46
CA LEU A 419 11.27 -24.33 7.06
C LEU A 419 10.11 -23.50 7.58
N SER A 420 10.27 -22.86 8.74
CA SER A 420 9.32 -21.88 9.27
C SER A 420 10.04 -20.77 10.02
N TRP A 421 9.50 -19.56 10.00
CA TRP A 421 10.16 -18.37 10.55
C TRP A 421 9.17 -17.25 10.89
N VAL A 422 9.68 -16.19 11.52
CA VAL A 422 8.94 -14.96 11.86
C VAL A 422 9.52 -13.80 11.06
N ASN A 423 8.67 -13.18 10.23
CA ASN A 423 9.00 -11.98 9.48
C ASN A 423 9.21 -10.78 10.43
N PRO A 424 10.08 -9.83 10.06
CA PRO A 424 10.21 -8.57 10.79
C PRO A 424 8.91 -7.73 10.71
N ASN A 425 8.75 -6.79 11.64
CA ASN A 425 7.57 -5.91 11.73
C ASN A 425 7.84 -4.50 11.18
N ASP A 426 8.97 -4.34 10.50
CA ASP A 426 9.41 -3.10 9.87
C ASP A 426 8.38 -2.63 8.85
N ALA A 427 8.14 -1.32 8.80
CA ALA A 427 7.05 -0.74 8.02
C ALA A 427 7.22 -0.94 6.51
N ASP A 428 8.47 -1.11 6.08
CA ASP A 428 8.94 -1.25 4.71
C ASP A 428 9.24 -2.70 4.32
N PHE A 429 9.00 -3.69 5.20
CA PHE A 429 9.20 -5.11 4.91
C PHE A 429 8.41 -5.55 3.67
N ALA A 430 9.11 -6.07 2.66
CA ALA A 430 8.52 -6.56 1.41
C ALA A 430 8.65 -8.07 1.20
N GLY A 431 9.58 -8.75 1.90
CA GLY A 431 9.66 -10.20 1.86
C GLY A 431 10.94 -10.79 2.45
N VAL A 432 11.07 -12.11 2.31
CA VAL A 432 12.21 -12.91 2.76
C VAL A 432 12.72 -13.74 1.60
N LYS A 433 14.04 -13.69 1.37
CA LYS A 433 14.75 -14.62 0.52
C LYS A 433 15.49 -15.65 1.36
N ILE A 434 15.30 -16.95 1.11
CA ILE A 434 16.02 -18.02 1.79
C ILE A 434 16.95 -18.73 0.81
N LEU A 435 18.22 -18.82 1.19
CA LEU A 435 19.23 -19.58 0.46
C LEU A 435 19.60 -20.87 1.19
N ARG A 436 19.98 -21.89 0.43
CA ARG A 436 20.47 -23.19 0.90
C ARG A 436 21.87 -23.48 0.38
N LYS A 437 22.72 -24.06 1.23
CA LYS A 437 24.07 -24.54 0.88
C LYS A 437 24.45 -25.78 1.68
N THR A 438 25.44 -26.54 1.21
CA THR A 438 26.07 -27.63 1.98
C THR A 438 27.41 -27.18 2.56
N GLY A 439 27.75 -27.67 3.75
CA GLY A 439 29.05 -27.40 4.41
C GLY A 439 29.13 -26.09 5.22
N SER A 440 28.39 -25.04 4.86
CA SER A 440 28.33 -23.79 5.62
C SER A 440 27.01 -23.04 5.37
N TYR A 441 26.67 -22.12 6.27
CA TYR A 441 25.60 -21.14 6.04
C TYR A 441 25.92 -20.22 4.85
N PRO A 442 24.93 -19.91 3.99
CA PRO A 442 24.99 -18.77 3.08
C PRO A 442 25.31 -17.46 3.82
N THR A 443 26.15 -16.62 3.23
CA THR A 443 26.63 -15.37 3.83
C THR A 443 26.11 -14.10 3.14
N TYR A 444 25.57 -14.20 1.93
CA TYR A 444 24.95 -13.09 1.19
C TYR A 444 23.98 -13.66 0.13
N ILE A 445 23.18 -12.80 -0.51
CA ILE A 445 22.03 -13.17 -1.36
C ILE A 445 22.33 -13.95 -2.65
N LEU A 446 23.61 -14.21 -2.98
CA LEU A 446 24.01 -15.06 -4.11
C LEU A 446 24.86 -16.27 -3.65
N ASP A 447 24.99 -16.51 -2.34
CA ASP A 447 25.81 -17.58 -1.75
C ASP A 447 25.02 -18.88 -1.53
N GLY A 448 24.62 -19.54 -2.61
CA GLY A 448 23.93 -20.83 -2.54
C GLY A 448 22.83 -20.97 -3.57
N THR A 449 21.88 -21.86 -3.29
CA THR A 449 20.66 -22.04 -4.08
C THR A 449 19.53 -21.28 -3.42
N GLU A 450 18.87 -20.40 -4.16
CA GLU A 450 17.60 -19.80 -3.73
C GLU A 450 16.53 -20.88 -3.64
N VAL A 451 15.94 -21.03 -2.45
CA VAL A 451 14.85 -21.98 -2.21
C VAL A 451 13.52 -21.27 -1.97
N TYR A 452 13.54 -20.01 -1.52
CA TYR A 452 12.34 -19.24 -1.24
C TYR A 452 12.56 -17.74 -1.51
N ASP A 453 11.53 -17.07 -2.05
CA ASP A 453 11.46 -15.62 -2.19
C ASP A 453 9.99 -15.16 -2.09
N GLY A 454 9.65 -14.41 -1.04
CA GLY A 454 8.29 -13.89 -0.83
C GLY A 454 7.94 -13.53 0.62
N VAL A 455 6.65 -13.26 0.88
CA VAL A 455 6.14 -12.73 2.17
C VAL A 455 5.67 -13.80 3.17
N GLY A 456 5.79 -15.07 2.81
CA GLY A 456 5.38 -16.20 3.65
C GLY A 456 6.24 -16.35 4.90
N THR A 457 5.82 -17.27 5.75
CA THR A 457 6.46 -17.58 7.04
C THR A 457 6.86 -19.06 7.14
N SER A 458 6.74 -19.79 6.03
CA SER A 458 7.13 -21.20 5.93
C SER A 458 7.35 -21.62 4.49
N PHE A 459 8.19 -22.63 4.29
CA PHE A 459 8.46 -23.21 2.98
C PHE A 459 8.94 -24.67 3.09
N LEU A 460 8.40 -25.56 2.24
CA LEU A 460 8.85 -26.94 2.13
C LEU A 460 9.90 -27.08 1.01
N ASP A 461 11.15 -27.26 1.39
CA ASP A 461 12.25 -27.48 0.45
C ASP A 461 12.37 -28.98 0.13
N THR A 462 12.05 -29.36 -1.11
CA THR A 462 11.95 -30.76 -1.56
C THR A 462 13.08 -31.18 -2.50
N GLY A 463 13.19 -32.48 -2.76
CA GLY A 463 14.21 -33.03 -3.68
C GLY A 463 15.61 -33.07 -3.08
N LEU A 464 15.69 -33.10 -1.75
CA LEU A 464 16.93 -33.17 -0.99
C LEU A 464 17.44 -34.61 -0.89
N THR A 465 18.74 -34.77 -0.68
CA THR A 465 19.35 -36.08 -0.46
C THR A 465 19.35 -36.40 1.02
N ASN A 466 18.66 -37.48 1.42
CA ASN A 466 18.69 -37.99 2.79
C ASN A 466 20.13 -38.24 3.29
N GLY A 467 20.38 -37.92 4.56
CA GLY A 467 21.69 -38.04 5.20
C GLY A 467 22.68 -36.93 4.84
N THR A 468 22.29 -35.93 4.04
CA THR A 468 23.10 -34.73 3.76
C THR A 468 22.63 -33.56 4.63
N VAL A 469 23.54 -32.92 5.36
CA VAL A 469 23.21 -31.71 6.13
C VAL A 469 23.13 -30.50 5.19
N TYR A 470 22.00 -29.81 5.22
CA TYR A 470 21.77 -28.56 4.50
C TYR A 470 21.70 -27.39 5.48
N TYR A 471 22.33 -26.28 5.09
CA TYR A 471 22.39 -25.04 5.86
C TYR A 471 21.56 -23.98 5.14
N TYR A 472 20.72 -23.28 5.89
CA TYR A 472 19.81 -22.25 5.40
C TYR A 472 20.10 -20.91 6.07
N THR A 473 20.00 -19.83 5.30
CA THR A 473 20.02 -18.44 5.80
C THR A 473 18.86 -17.68 5.17
N ALA A 474 18.09 -16.97 6.00
CA ALA A 474 17.01 -16.09 5.59
C ALA A 474 17.49 -14.62 5.59
N PHE A 475 17.15 -13.90 4.52
CA PHE A 475 17.45 -12.49 4.32
C PHE A 475 16.13 -11.74 4.10
N ALA A 476 15.68 -10.98 5.10
CA ALA A 476 14.56 -10.05 4.93
C ALA A 476 14.95 -8.91 3.98
N TYR A 477 14.00 -8.39 3.21
CA TYR A 477 14.21 -7.27 2.29
C TYR A 477 13.00 -6.33 2.21
N ASP A 478 13.26 -5.08 1.84
CA ASP A 478 12.27 -4.00 1.68
C ASP A 478 11.74 -3.87 0.23
N GLU A 479 10.86 -2.91 -0.03
CA GLU A 479 10.27 -2.69 -1.37
C GLU A 479 11.31 -2.38 -2.47
N VAL A 480 12.54 -1.99 -2.10
CA VAL A 480 13.66 -1.70 -3.00
C VAL A 480 14.85 -2.59 -2.62
N PRO A 481 14.81 -3.88 -3.01
CA PRO A 481 15.54 -5.01 -2.43
C PRO A 481 16.81 -4.70 -1.62
N ASN A 482 16.64 -4.13 -0.42
CA ASN A 482 17.67 -3.89 0.57
C ASN A 482 17.64 -5.06 1.55
N TYR A 483 18.65 -5.92 1.50
CA TYR A 483 18.63 -7.17 2.26
C TYR A 483 19.31 -7.01 3.61
N SER A 484 18.67 -7.52 4.65
CA SER A 484 19.28 -7.73 5.96
C SER A 484 20.52 -8.63 5.86
N SER A 485 21.42 -8.60 6.86
CA SER A 485 22.69 -9.34 6.77
C SER A 485 22.52 -10.87 6.86
N GLY A 486 21.37 -11.32 7.37
CA GLY A 486 21.07 -12.71 7.65
C GLY A 486 22.09 -13.36 8.60
N SER A 487 22.76 -12.61 9.48
CA SER A 487 23.84 -13.10 10.35
C SER A 487 23.39 -13.42 11.77
N ALA A 488 22.18 -13.03 12.15
CA ALA A 488 21.59 -13.38 13.44
C ALA A 488 21.39 -14.89 13.54
N ASN A 489 21.61 -15.42 14.76
CA ASN A 489 21.34 -16.83 15.06
C ASN A 489 19.88 -17.23 14.79
N GLY A 490 18.94 -16.27 14.83
CA GLY A 490 17.53 -16.50 14.52
C GLY A 490 17.19 -16.54 13.03
N ALA A 491 18.14 -16.18 12.15
CA ALA A 491 17.99 -16.14 10.69
C ALA A 491 18.68 -17.31 9.98
N ARG A 492 19.29 -18.25 10.73
CA ARG A 492 20.06 -19.38 10.19
C ARG A 492 19.68 -20.69 10.87
N VAL A 493 19.58 -21.76 10.09
CA VAL A 493 19.30 -23.11 10.61
C VAL A 493 19.93 -24.19 9.74
N SER A 494 20.17 -25.38 10.29
CA SER A 494 20.55 -26.53 9.49
C SER A 494 19.74 -27.76 9.88
N ALA A 495 19.47 -28.63 8.91
CA ALA A 495 18.80 -29.90 9.12
C ALA A 495 19.33 -30.96 8.15
N MET A 496 19.08 -32.23 8.47
CA MET A 496 19.49 -33.38 7.68
C MET A 496 18.25 -34.21 7.36
N PRO A 497 17.78 -34.26 6.10
CA PRO A 497 16.63 -35.07 5.71
C PRO A 497 16.88 -36.55 6.01
N THR A 498 15.84 -37.29 6.38
CA THR A 498 15.96 -38.71 6.77
C THR A 498 14.85 -39.56 6.15
N SER A 499 15.20 -40.77 5.71
CA SER A 499 14.24 -41.73 5.14
C SER A 499 13.51 -42.59 6.18
N THR A 500 13.48 -42.18 7.45
CA THR A 500 12.77 -42.94 8.49
C THR A 500 11.29 -42.62 8.40
N PRO A 501 10.38 -43.62 8.43
CA PRO A 501 8.95 -43.35 8.46
C PRO A 501 8.60 -42.43 9.62
N ASP A 502 7.76 -41.43 9.35
CA ASP A 502 7.25 -40.57 10.40
C ASP A 502 6.52 -41.40 11.46
N THR A 503 6.80 -41.10 12.72
CA THR A 503 6.21 -41.75 13.90
C THR A 503 5.58 -40.75 14.86
N THR A 504 5.63 -39.46 14.53
CA THR A 504 5.15 -38.38 15.38
C THR A 504 3.76 -37.99 14.90
N PRO A 505 2.70 -38.17 15.72
CA PRO A 505 1.39 -37.71 15.33
C PRO A 505 1.28 -36.17 15.38
N PRO A 506 0.38 -35.56 14.59
CA PRO A 506 0.12 -34.13 14.65
C PRO A 506 -0.52 -33.74 15.98
N GLY A 507 -0.55 -32.45 16.27
CA GLY A 507 -1.24 -31.86 17.42
C GLY A 507 -2.70 -32.32 17.58
N ASN A 508 -3.22 -32.26 18.81
CA ASN A 508 -4.60 -32.67 19.08
C ASN A 508 -5.61 -31.67 18.46
N VAL A 509 -6.77 -32.19 18.05
CA VAL A 509 -7.95 -31.36 17.72
C VAL A 509 -8.36 -30.54 18.95
N SER A 510 -8.80 -29.31 18.72
CA SER A 510 -9.30 -28.41 19.78
C SER A 510 -10.70 -27.88 19.47
N GLY A 511 -11.37 -27.30 20.48
CA GLY A 511 -12.67 -26.67 20.29
C GLY A 511 -13.80 -27.60 19.86
N MET A 512 -13.68 -28.92 20.14
CA MET A 512 -14.69 -29.90 19.76
C MET A 512 -16.04 -29.59 20.42
N SER A 513 -17.10 -29.49 19.63
CA SER A 513 -18.46 -29.20 20.08
C SER A 513 -19.47 -30.18 19.47
N ALA A 514 -20.56 -30.44 20.20
CA ALA A 514 -21.64 -31.32 19.76
C ALA A 514 -23.00 -30.68 20.03
N THR A 515 -23.64 -30.17 18.98
CA THR A 515 -24.92 -29.46 19.04
C THR A 515 -26.05 -30.40 18.61
N PRO A 516 -27.09 -30.61 19.44
CA PRO A 516 -28.16 -31.54 19.11
C PRO A 516 -29.12 -30.96 18.07
N ALA A 517 -29.54 -31.80 17.12
CA ALA A 517 -30.57 -31.50 16.13
C ALA A 517 -31.54 -32.69 15.99
N LEU A 518 -32.56 -32.57 15.13
CA LEU A 518 -33.58 -33.60 14.96
C LEU A 518 -32.94 -34.89 14.41
N ASN A 519 -32.94 -35.97 15.22
CA ASN A 519 -32.35 -37.28 14.89
C ASN A 519 -30.86 -37.24 14.47
N GLN A 520 -30.12 -36.18 14.83
CA GLN A 520 -28.72 -36.01 14.47
C GLN A 520 -27.98 -35.10 15.45
N ILE A 521 -26.65 -35.12 15.41
CA ILE A 521 -25.79 -34.21 16.16
C ILE A 521 -24.84 -33.51 15.18
N PHE A 522 -24.79 -32.18 15.26
CA PHE A 522 -23.82 -31.36 14.53
C PHE A 522 -22.53 -31.24 15.34
N LEU A 523 -21.43 -31.68 14.76
CA LEU A 523 -20.10 -31.64 15.32
C LEU A 523 -19.29 -30.51 14.67
N SER A 524 -18.51 -29.78 15.46
CA SER A 524 -17.58 -28.76 14.96
C SER A 524 -16.28 -28.77 15.76
N TRP A 525 -15.15 -28.45 15.13
CA TRP A 525 -13.84 -28.46 15.79
C TRP A 525 -12.80 -27.61 15.04
N THR A 526 -11.61 -27.48 15.62
CA THR A 526 -10.44 -26.83 15.06
C THR A 526 -9.32 -27.86 14.86
N ASN A 527 -8.84 -27.98 13.62
CA ASN A 527 -7.71 -28.86 13.28
C ASN A 527 -6.40 -28.28 13.86
N PRO A 528 -5.40 -29.14 14.14
CA PRO A 528 -4.04 -28.68 14.45
C PRO A 528 -3.40 -27.91 13.28
N SER A 529 -2.39 -27.10 13.59
CA SER A 529 -1.64 -26.31 12.60
C SER A 529 -0.34 -26.99 12.14
N ASP A 530 -0.07 -28.19 12.64
CA ASP A 530 1.08 -29.02 12.28
C ASP A 530 1.11 -29.26 10.76
N HIS A 531 2.30 -29.21 10.16
CA HIS A 531 2.47 -29.26 8.71
C HIS A 531 2.11 -30.63 8.11
N ASP A 532 2.34 -31.69 8.89
CA ASP A 532 2.02 -33.09 8.59
C ASP A 532 0.53 -33.43 8.80
N PHE A 533 -0.34 -32.47 9.15
CA PHE A 533 -1.76 -32.75 9.35
C PHE A 533 -2.46 -33.19 8.05
N ALA A 534 -2.87 -34.46 7.98
CA ALA A 534 -3.61 -35.01 6.84
C ALA A 534 -5.13 -35.06 7.07
N GLY A 535 -5.60 -35.14 8.32
CA GLY A 535 -7.02 -35.11 8.62
C GLY A 535 -7.40 -35.45 10.06
N VAL A 536 -8.70 -35.49 10.33
CA VAL A 536 -9.30 -35.87 11.61
C VAL A 536 -10.18 -37.10 11.43
N LYS A 537 -10.03 -38.06 12.34
CA LYS A 537 -10.92 -39.22 12.49
C LYS A 537 -11.76 -39.06 13.76
N ILE A 538 -13.08 -39.04 13.62
CA ILE A 538 -14.01 -38.91 14.75
C ILE A 538 -14.69 -40.24 15.01
N LEU A 539 -14.62 -40.69 16.26
CA LEU A 539 -15.29 -41.90 16.74
C LEU A 539 -16.46 -41.55 17.65
N ARG A 540 -17.47 -42.42 17.70
CA ARG A 540 -18.69 -42.28 18.51
C ARG A 540 -18.97 -43.52 19.34
N LYS A 541 -19.42 -43.33 20.58
CA LYS A 541 -19.94 -44.36 21.52
C LYS A 541 -21.14 -43.86 22.31
N THR A 542 -21.89 -44.76 22.94
CA THR A 542 -23.02 -44.43 23.85
C THR A 542 -22.71 -44.67 25.33
N THR A 543 -21.55 -45.25 25.64
CA THR A 543 -21.16 -45.66 27.00
C THR A 543 -20.04 -44.82 27.62
N GLY A 544 -19.50 -43.84 26.88
CA GLY A 544 -18.39 -42.97 27.27
C GLY A 544 -17.55 -42.54 26.06
N PHE A 545 -16.57 -41.64 26.27
CA PHE A 545 -15.69 -41.16 25.19
C PHE A 545 -14.80 -42.28 24.61
N PRO A 546 -14.70 -42.40 23.27
CA PRO A 546 -13.66 -43.21 22.62
C PRO A 546 -12.25 -42.91 23.14
N ALA A 547 -11.51 -43.94 23.53
CA ALA A 547 -10.18 -43.81 24.12
C ALA A 547 -9.03 -43.83 23.09
N ASN A 548 -9.26 -44.37 21.89
CA ASN A 548 -8.27 -44.43 20.81
C ASN A 548 -8.96 -44.51 19.43
N PRO A 549 -8.22 -44.38 18.31
CA PRO A 549 -8.76 -44.34 16.93
C PRO A 549 -9.44 -45.62 16.43
N THR A 550 -9.58 -46.65 17.27
CA THR A 550 -10.31 -47.90 17.01
C THR A 550 -11.43 -48.19 18.01
N ASP A 551 -11.61 -47.34 19.02
CA ASP A 551 -12.59 -47.53 20.10
C ASP A 551 -13.95 -46.88 19.79
N GLY A 552 -14.76 -47.51 18.95
CA GLY A 552 -16.12 -47.07 18.66
C GLY A 552 -16.45 -47.06 17.17
N THR A 553 -17.54 -46.40 16.80
CA THR A 553 -17.96 -46.25 15.40
C THR A 553 -17.30 -45.02 14.79
N VAL A 554 -16.57 -45.17 13.68
CA VAL A 554 -16.06 -44.04 12.90
C VAL A 554 -17.25 -43.32 12.25
N VAL A 555 -17.44 -42.05 12.59
CA VAL A 555 -18.51 -41.22 12.01
C VAL A 555 -17.98 -40.22 10.99
N PHE A 556 -16.71 -39.83 11.10
CA PHE A 556 -16.06 -38.92 10.16
C PHE A 556 -14.57 -39.26 10.00
N SER A 557 -14.04 -39.10 8.79
CA SER A 557 -12.60 -39.15 8.48
C SER A 557 -12.31 -38.20 7.31
N GLY A 558 -11.48 -37.19 7.53
CA GLY A 558 -11.11 -36.20 6.52
C GLY A 558 -10.64 -34.87 7.14
N ASN A 559 -10.41 -33.84 6.32
CA ASN A 559 -9.85 -32.56 6.78
C ASN A 559 -10.88 -31.45 7.05
N ALA A 560 -12.18 -31.76 7.03
CA ALA A 560 -13.22 -30.81 7.38
C ALA A 560 -13.12 -30.38 8.85
N THR A 561 -13.80 -29.29 9.20
CA THR A 561 -13.89 -28.75 10.57
C THR A 561 -15.30 -28.89 11.17
N PHE A 562 -16.20 -29.59 10.47
CA PHE A 562 -17.55 -29.89 10.94
C PHE A 562 -18.10 -31.16 10.29
N PHE A 563 -19.09 -31.78 10.95
CA PHE A 563 -19.79 -32.96 10.43
C PHE A 563 -21.19 -33.13 11.04
N TYR A 564 -22.14 -33.65 10.27
CA TYR A 564 -23.48 -34.01 10.75
C TYR A 564 -23.58 -35.52 10.94
N ASP A 565 -23.62 -35.97 12.19
CA ASP A 565 -23.84 -37.37 12.52
C ASP A 565 -25.34 -37.67 12.61
N SER A 566 -25.89 -38.31 11.57
CA SER A 566 -27.33 -38.52 11.37
C SER A 566 -27.80 -39.94 11.72
N GLY A 567 -29.11 -40.13 11.82
CA GLY A 567 -29.71 -41.43 12.12
C GLY A 567 -29.58 -41.84 13.60
N LEU A 568 -29.43 -40.87 14.49
CA LEU A 568 -29.25 -41.09 15.92
C LEU A 568 -30.58 -41.22 16.64
N THR A 569 -30.61 -42.03 17.70
CA THR A 569 -31.80 -42.25 18.52
C THR A 569 -31.97 -41.10 19.52
N PRO A 570 -33.09 -40.34 19.47
CA PRO A 570 -33.35 -39.30 20.46
C PRO A 570 -33.37 -39.82 21.90
N GLY A 571 -32.91 -38.99 22.84
CA GLY A 571 -32.82 -39.36 24.26
C GLY A 571 -31.64 -40.28 24.61
N THR A 572 -30.85 -40.73 23.64
CA THR A 572 -29.58 -41.44 23.88
C THR A 572 -28.41 -40.45 23.84
N VAL A 573 -27.57 -40.44 24.88
CA VAL A 573 -26.34 -39.64 24.90
C VAL A 573 -25.29 -40.31 24.00
N TYR A 574 -24.73 -39.55 23.07
CA TYR A 574 -23.60 -39.97 22.24
C TYR A 574 -22.35 -39.17 22.62
N TYR A 575 -21.23 -39.88 22.76
CA TYR A 575 -19.92 -39.35 23.11
C TYR A 575 -19.00 -39.45 21.89
N TYR A 576 -18.30 -38.35 21.58
CA TYR A 576 -17.41 -38.22 20.44
C TYR A 576 -15.99 -37.88 20.90
N THR A 577 -14.99 -38.50 20.27
CA THR A 577 -13.58 -38.10 20.39
C THR A 577 -13.00 -37.94 18.98
N ALA A 578 -12.33 -36.81 18.74
CA ALA A 578 -11.63 -36.52 17.49
C ALA A 578 -10.12 -36.83 17.64
N PHE A 579 -9.55 -37.51 16.64
CA PHE A 579 -8.13 -37.83 16.55
C PHE A 579 -7.57 -37.28 15.24
N ALA A 580 -6.73 -36.25 15.30
CA ALA A 580 -5.93 -35.80 14.15
C ALA A 580 -4.94 -36.90 13.74
N TYR A 581 -4.65 -37.00 12.45
CA TYR A 581 -3.69 -37.93 11.85
C TYR A 581 -2.91 -37.29 10.70
N ASP A 582 -1.73 -37.82 10.43
CA ASP A 582 -0.80 -37.39 9.37
C ASP A 582 -0.83 -38.28 8.10
N GLU A 583 0.07 -38.03 7.13
CA GLU A 583 0.18 -38.82 5.91
C GLU A 583 0.67 -40.26 6.15
N VAL A 584 1.25 -40.56 7.31
CA VAL A 584 1.71 -41.88 7.76
C VAL A 584 0.89 -42.32 8.98
N PRO A 585 -0.44 -42.51 8.83
CA PRO A 585 -1.48 -42.45 9.85
C PRO A 585 -1.10 -42.59 11.34
N ASN A 586 -0.29 -41.68 11.88
CA ASN A 586 -0.03 -41.57 13.30
C ASN A 586 -1.14 -40.70 13.89
N TYR A 587 -1.79 -41.19 14.94
CA TYR A 587 -2.95 -40.51 15.52
C TYR A 587 -2.58 -39.79 16.81
N SER A 588 -3.07 -38.55 16.94
CA SER A 588 -3.02 -37.78 18.18
C SER A 588 -3.70 -38.51 19.36
N SER A 589 -3.48 -38.03 20.57
CA SER A 589 -4.02 -38.63 21.80
C SER A 589 -5.49 -38.24 22.07
N ALA A 590 -6.20 -39.04 22.87
CA ALA A 590 -7.52 -38.63 23.35
C ALA A 590 -7.38 -37.56 24.46
N VAL A 591 -7.69 -36.30 24.13
CA VAL A 591 -7.68 -35.18 25.10
C VAL A 591 -9.08 -34.60 25.29
N SER A 592 -9.34 -33.97 26.44
CA SER A 592 -10.65 -33.38 26.75
C SER A 592 -11.08 -32.28 25.77
N GLY A 593 -10.13 -31.51 25.22
CA GLY A 593 -10.40 -30.49 24.19
C GLY A 593 -10.85 -31.05 22.83
N ALA A 594 -10.66 -32.35 22.61
CA ALA A 594 -11.07 -33.08 21.41
C ALA A 594 -12.33 -33.94 21.63
N GLN A 595 -13.00 -33.77 22.78
CA GLN A 595 -14.15 -34.57 23.20
C GLN A 595 -15.41 -33.72 23.30
N ALA A 596 -16.53 -34.25 22.82
CA ALA A 596 -17.84 -33.63 23.00
C ALA A 596 -18.93 -34.69 23.10
N SER A 597 -19.99 -34.42 23.86
CA SER A 597 -21.14 -35.31 23.93
C SER A 597 -22.44 -34.53 23.82
N SER A 598 -23.46 -35.16 23.25
CA SER A 598 -24.77 -34.55 23.10
C SER A 598 -25.86 -35.62 22.99
N THR A 599 -27.12 -35.19 23.16
CA THR A 599 -28.30 -36.05 23.06
C THR A 599 -29.18 -35.52 21.92
N PRO A 600 -29.42 -36.27 20.84
CA PRO A 600 -30.21 -35.79 19.71
C PRO A 600 -31.61 -35.40 20.15
N ASN A 601 -32.15 -34.34 19.55
CA ASN A 601 -33.49 -33.86 19.87
C ASN A 601 -34.53 -34.86 19.36
N ALA A 602 -35.51 -35.16 20.21
CA ALA A 602 -36.71 -35.85 19.77
C ALA A 602 -37.53 -34.93 18.87
N PRO A 603 -38.32 -35.47 17.92
CA PRO A 603 -39.37 -34.69 17.29
C PRO A 603 -40.26 -34.12 18.40
N LEU A 604 -40.39 -32.79 18.44
CA LEU A 604 -41.35 -32.14 19.33
C LEU A 604 -42.76 -32.65 18.99
N PRO A 605 -43.66 -32.84 19.98
CA PRO A 605 -45.08 -32.98 19.68
C PRO A 605 -45.52 -31.78 18.83
N PRO A 606 -46.51 -31.95 17.93
CA PRO A 606 -46.95 -30.88 17.06
C PRO A 606 -47.24 -29.63 17.89
N PRO A 607 -46.66 -28.46 17.53
CA PRO A 607 -46.99 -27.22 18.19
C PRO A 607 -48.51 -27.01 18.10
N SER A 608 -49.15 -26.63 19.19
CA SER A 608 -50.43 -25.92 19.09
C SER A 608 -50.21 -24.73 18.14
N GLU A 609 -51.10 -24.56 17.16
CA GLU A 609 -50.95 -23.56 16.10
C GLU A 609 -50.51 -22.19 16.65
N PRO A 610 -49.57 -21.49 15.99
CA PRO A 610 -49.16 -20.17 16.43
C PRO A 610 -50.39 -19.26 16.49
N ASP A 611 -50.52 -18.54 17.60
CA ASP A 611 -51.59 -17.57 17.80
C ASP A 611 -51.47 -16.46 16.75
N VAL A 612 -52.38 -16.49 15.77
CA VAL A 612 -52.53 -15.51 14.69
C VAL A 612 -53.69 -14.56 14.96
N ALA A 613 -54.37 -14.67 16.11
CA ALA A 613 -55.43 -13.75 16.47
C ALA A 613 -54.82 -12.39 16.85
N LEU A 614 -55.28 -11.33 16.19
CA LEU A 614 -54.88 -9.98 16.59
C LEU A 614 -55.59 -9.61 17.90
N PRO A 615 -54.91 -8.93 18.85
CA PRO A 615 -55.57 -8.44 20.06
C PRO A 615 -56.62 -7.38 19.71
N ALA A 616 -57.66 -7.27 20.53
CA ALA A 616 -58.68 -6.24 20.38
C ALA A 616 -58.09 -4.85 20.62
N LYS A 617 -58.60 -3.86 19.88
CA LYS A 617 -58.14 -2.47 19.97
C LYS A 617 -58.44 -1.84 21.34
N PRO A 618 -57.59 -0.92 21.84
CA PRO A 618 -57.93 -0.07 22.98
C PRO A 618 -59.17 0.78 22.71
N THR A 619 -59.91 1.15 23.75
CA THR A 619 -61.12 1.98 23.64
C THR A 619 -60.97 3.28 24.44
N ASN A 620 -61.86 4.24 24.22
CA ASN A 620 -61.86 5.55 24.91
C ASN A 620 -60.52 6.28 24.80
N PHE A 621 -59.83 6.19 23.66
CA PHE A 621 -58.57 6.89 23.47
C PHE A 621 -58.82 8.38 23.28
N THR A 622 -58.35 9.19 24.23
CA THR A 622 -58.54 10.64 24.21
C THR A 622 -57.23 11.38 24.44
N ALA A 623 -57.09 12.55 23.82
CA ALA A 623 -55.95 13.44 23.95
C ALA A 623 -56.41 14.81 24.49
N VAL A 624 -55.90 15.20 25.66
CA VAL A 624 -56.23 16.47 26.31
C VAL A 624 -55.00 17.38 26.31
N ALA A 625 -55.12 18.55 25.67
CA ALA A 625 -54.04 19.53 25.58
C ALA A 625 -53.76 20.22 26.92
N GLY A 626 -52.48 20.41 27.23
CA GLY A 626 -51.97 21.29 28.27
C GLY A 626 -50.83 22.16 27.74
N ASN A 627 -50.16 22.89 28.63
CA ASN A 627 -49.02 23.73 28.24
C ASN A 627 -47.79 22.87 27.90
N SER A 628 -47.39 22.88 26.63
CA SER A 628 -46.29 22.09 26.08
C SER A 628 -46.39 20.58 26.36
N GLN A 629 -47.61 20.07 26.53
CA GLN A 629 -47.86 18.66 26.76
C GLN A 629 -49.26 18.25 26.32
N ILE A 630 -49.46 16.95 26.07
CA ILE A 630 -50.76 16.32 25.82
C ILE A 630 -50.90 15.12 26.74
N SER A 631 -51.98 15.08 27.52
CA SER A 631 -52.33 13.92 28.36
C SER A 631 -53.22 12.98 27.56
N LEU A 632 -52.75 11.75 27.39
CA LEU A 632 -53.40 10.66 26.68
C LEU A 632 -53.99 9.67 27.68
N THR A 633 -55.23 9.24 27.47
CA THR A 633 -55.92 8.24 28.30
C THR A 633 -56.65 7.25 27.42
N TRP A 634 -56.74 5.99 27.85
CA TRP A 634 -57.42 4.91 27.14
C TRP A 634 -57.81 3.77 28.09
N THR A 635 -58.64 2.86 27.59
CA THR A 635 -58.97 1.59 28.22
C THR A 635 -58.31 0.45 27.44
N ASN A 636 -57.48 -0.35 28.11
CA ASN A 636 -56.85 -1.54 27.53
C ASN A 636 -57.90 -2.63 27.25
N PRO A 637 -57.72 -3.48 26.22
CA PRO A 637 -58.61 -4.60 25.97
C PRO A 637 -58.49 -5.68 27.05
N SER A 638 -59.52 -6.52 27.18
CA SER A 638 -59.58 -7.62 28.16
C SER A 638 -59.10 -8.97 27.59
N ASP A 639 -58.40 -8.98 26.46
CA ASP A 639 -57.92 -10.21 25.84
C ASP A 639 -56.94 -10.95 26.76
N ASN A 640 -57.05 -12.28 26.82
CA ASN A 640 -56.25 -13.12 27.73
C ASN A 640 -54.74 -13.10 27.43
N ASP A 641 -54.38 -12.70 26.22
CA ASP A 641 -53.04 -12.61 25.65
C ASP A 641 -52.53 -11.16 25.55
N PHE A 642 -53.34 -10.15 25.90
CA PHE A 642 -52.93 -8.75 25.93
C PHE A 642 -51.64 -8.55 26.75
N LYS A 643 -50.65 -7.87 26.15
CA LYS A 643 -49.36 -7.57 26.78
C LYS A 643 -49.14 -6.09 27.03
N GLY A 644 -49.64 -5.22 26.17
CA GLY A 644 -49.51 -3.77 26.33
C GLY A 644 -50.05 -2.99 25.14
N VAL A 645 -49.87 -1.68 25.17
CA VAL A 645 -50.17 -0.77 24.07
C VAL A 645 -48.91 -0.07 23.58
N ARG A 646 -48.93 0.36 22.32
CA ARG A 646 -47.95 1.27 21.70
C ARG A 646 -48.69 2.48 21.15
N ILE A 647 -48.20 3.68 21.46
CA ILE A 647 -48.75 4.94 20.94
C ILE A 647 -47.69 5.59 20.05
N LEU A 648 -48.10 5.95 18.84
CA LEU A 648 -47.29 6.70 17.89
C LEU A 648 -47.81 8.13 17.73
N ARG A 649 -46.92 9.06 17.40
CA ARG A 649 -47.22 10.48 17.19
C ARG A 649 -46.63 11.01 15.89
N ARG A 650 -47.39 11.86 15.20
CA ARG A 650 -47.00 12.66 14.04
C ARG A 650 -47.60 14.08 14.10
N THR A 651 -47.23 14.94 13.16
CA THR A 651 -47.70 16.35 13.06
C THR A 651 -48.47 16.66 11.78
N ASP A 652 -48.54 15.70 10.85
CA ASP A 652 -49.10 15.84 9.51
C ASP A 652 -50.36 14.98 9.32
N TYR A 653 -50.40 13.75 9.83
CA TYR A 653 -51.56 12.85 9.80
C TYR A 653 -51.51 11.80 10.92
N TYR A 654 -52.58 11.01 11.10
CA TYR A 654 -52.63 9.93 12.09
C TYR A 654 -51.73 8.75 11.70
N PRO A 655 -50.83 8.28 12.58
CA PRO A 655 -50.08 7.04 12.36
C PRO A 655 -50.96 5.87 11.91
N ILE A 656 -50.58 5.16 10.85
CA ILE A 656 -51.38 4.06 10.28
C ILE A 656 -50.83 2.67 10.59
N SER A 657 -49.63 2.57 11.17
CA SER A 657 -49.05 1.29 11.58
C SER A 657 -48.23 1.41 12.89
N PRO A 658 -47.93 0.29 13.58
CA PRO A 658 -47.11 0.28 14.79
C PRO A 658 -45.66 0.76 14.60
N THR A 659 -45.24 1.11 13.38
CA THR A 659 -43.91 1.64 13.03
C THR A 659 -43.97 3.00 12.32
N ASP A 660 -45.17 3.58 12.14
CA ASP A 660 -45.37 4.84 11.42
C ASP A 660 -45.37 6.05 12.36
N GLY A 661 -44.24 6.76 12.43
CA GLY A 661 -44.07 7.94 13.28
C GLY A 661 -43.33 7.65 14.58
N ARG A 662 -43.32 8.62 15.49
CA ARG A 662 -42.53 8.52 16.72
C ARG A 662 -43.29 7.73 17.78
N ILE A 663 -42.71 6.66 18.30
CA ILE A 663 -43.23 5.97 19.48
C ILE A 663 -43.09 6.90 20.69
N VAL A 664 -44.21 7.30 21.29
CA VAL A 664 -44.25 8.17 22.47
C VAL A 664 -44.52 7.39 23.74
N TYR A 665 -45.17 6.23 23.65
CA TYR A 665 -45.41 5.33 24.78
C TYR A 665 -45.43 3.87 24.33
N GLN A 666 -44.89 2.97 25.16
CA GLN A 666 -45.09 1.54 25.03
C GLN A 666 -45.11 0.86 26.41
N GLY A 667 -46.19 0.15 26.73
CA GLY A 667 -46.37 -0.49 28.04
C GLY A 667 -47.85 -0.80 28.34
N SER A 668 -48.16 -1.23 29.56
CA SER A 668 -49.52 -1.66 29.95
C SER A 668 -50.31 -0.62 30.75
N ALA A 669 -49.86 0.63 30.84
CA ALA A 669 -50.63 1.68 31.50
C ALA A 669 -51.91 2.00 30.73
N THR A 670 -52.78 2.79 31.33
CA THR A 670 -54.04 3.31 30.76
C THR A 670 -54.01 4.83 30.57
N SER A 671 -52.87 5.46 30.86
CA SER A 671 -52.63 6.87 30.62
C SER A 671 -51.15 7.17 30.43
N PHE A 672 -50.85 8.22 29.68
CA PHE A 672 -49.50 8.73 29.46
C PHE A 672 -49.55 10.22 29.17
N THR A 673 -48.56 10.99 29.63
CA THR A 673 -48.46 12.42 29.28
C THR A 673 -47.24 12.64 28.40
N ASP A 674 -47.48 13.03 27.16
CA ASP A 674 -46.46 13.39 26.20
C ASP A 674 -46.04 14.85 26.42
N LYS A 675 -44.78 15.08 26.77
CA LYS A 675 -44.25 16.37 27.23
C LYS A 675 -43.23 16.94 26.25
N GLY A 676 -42.96 18.25 26.36
CA GLY A 676 -42.00 18.94 25.51
C GLY A 676 -42.53 19.22 24.11
N LEU A 677 -43.85 19.37 23.98
CA LEU A 677 -44.51 19.68 22.73
C LEU A 677 -44.52 21.19 22.47
N THR A 678 -44.57 21.57 21.19
CA THR A 678 -44.68 22.97 20.77
C THR A 678 -46.14 23.42 20.85
N ASN A 679 -46.39 24.51 21.56
CA ASN A 679 -47.73 25.11 21.62
C ASN A 679 -48.14 25.65 20.24
N GLY A 680 -49.43 25.49 19.89
CA GLY A 680 -49.98 25.86 18.59
C GLY A 680 -49.78 24.81 17.49
N THR A 681 -49.02 23.74 17.73
CA THR A 681 -48.87 22.63 16.78
C THR A 681 -49.84 21.49 17.10
N THR A 682 -50.66 21.09 16.13
CA THR A 682 -51.55 19.93 16.27
C THR A 682 -50.75 18.63 16.15
N TYR A 683 -50.89 17.75 17.13
CA TYR A 683 -50.27 16.43 17.11
C TYR A 683 -51.33 15.35 16.94
N PHE A 684 -51.05 14.37 16.10
CA PHE A 684 -51.91 13.24 15.77
C PHE A 684 -51.35 11.97 16.40
N TYR A 685 -52.19 11.23 17.11
CA TYR A 685 -51.81 10.00 17.82
C TYR A 685 -52.67 8.82 17.37
N THR A 686 -52.06 7.65 17.30
CA THR A 686 -52.76 6.36 17.14
C THR A 686 -52.25 5.37 18.17
N ILE A 687 -53.15 4.63 18.79
CA ILE A 687 -52.85 3.60 19.79
C ILE A 687 -53.11 2.19 19.25
N PHE A 688 -52.18 1.26 19.52
CA PHE A 688 -52.25 -0.15 19.13
C PHE A 688 -52.11 -1.01 20.38
N SER A 689 -52.95 -2.01 20.60
CA SER A 689 -52.66 -3.06 21.57
C SER A 689 -51.74 -4.10 20.93
N TYR A 690 -50.95 -4.82 21.75
CA TYR A 690 -50.15 -5.95 21.31
C TYR A 690 -50.18 -7.10 22.31
N ASP A 691 -50.07 -8.32 21.80
CA ASP A 691 -50.11 -9.57 22.58
C ASP A 691 -48.70 -10.02 23.04
N LYS A 692 -48.60 -11.21 23.65
CA LYS A 692 -47.34 -11.79 24.15
C LYS A 692 -46.33 -12.13 23.05
N VAL A 693 -46.77 -12.28 21.80
CA VAL A 693 -45.93 -12.58 20.62
C VAL A 693 -45.79 -11.39 19.66
N LYS A 694 -46.32 -10.22 20.05
CA LYS A 694 -46.31 -8.92 19.36
C LYS A 694 -47.12 -8.87 18.05
N ASN A 695 -48.26 -9.57 17.99
CA ASN A 695 -49.30 -9.19 17.03
C ASN A 695 -49.95 -7.88 17.50
N TYR A 696 -50.26 -6.96 16.58
CA TYR A 696 -50.84 -5.65 16.91
C TYR A 696 -52.28 -5.55 16.44
N SER A 697 -53.14 -4.87 17.21
CA SER A 697 -54.52 -4.60 16.81
C SER A 697 -54.61 -3.81 15.51
N VAL A 698 -55.71 -3.99 14.79
CA VAL A 698 -56.08 -3.16 13.64
C VAL A 698 -56.34 -1.69 14.03
N VAL A 699 -56.21 -0.77 13.07
CA VAL A 699 -56.46 0.67 13.25
C VAL A 699 -57.79 1.07 12.63
N ASP A 700 -58.53 1.92 13.34
CA ASP A 700 -59.62 2.73 12.80
C ASP A 700 -59.70 4.08 13.54
N LEU A 701 -60.73 4.88 13.26
CA LEU A 701 -60.90 6.21 13.86
C LEU A 701 -61.05 6.19 15.38
N SER A 702 -61.48 5.08 15.99
CA SER A 702 -61.71 5.00 17.45
C SER A 702 -60.44 4.88 18.29
N VAL A 703 -59.31 4.56 17.64
CA VAL A 703 -57.97 4.52 18.25
C VAL A 703 -57.10 5.71 17.85
N GLN A 704 -57.70 6.75 17.29
CA GLN A 704 -57.03 7.95 16.86
C GLN A 704 -57.48 9.15 17.68
N ALA A 705 -56.55 9.98 18.10
CA ALA A 705 -56.84 11.21 18.83
C ALA A 705 -55.85 12.32 18.43
N ARG A 706 -56.30 13.57 18.41
CA ARG A 706 -55.45 14.74 18.15
C ARG A 706 -55.71 15.83 19.15
N ALA A 707 -54.67 16.60 19.46
CA ALA A 707 -54.78 17.79 20.30
C ALA A 707 -53.68 18.80 19.97
N THR A 708 -53.91 20.06 20.32
CA THR A 708 -53.01 21.20 20.06
C THR A 708 -52.63 21.81 21.41
N PRO A 709 -51.38 21.66 21.89
CA PRO A 709 -50.92 22.27 23.15
C PRO A 709 -51.02 23.79 23.09
N TYR A 710 -51.26 24.45 24.22
CA TYR A 710 -51.38 25.91 24.28
C TYR A 710 -50.82 26.49 25.57
N SER A 711 -50.31 27.73 25.52
CA SER A 711 -49.82 28.46 26.69
C SER A 711 -50.96 29.21 27.38
N GLY A 712 -51.52 28.67 28.46
CA GLY A 712 -52.52 29.37 29.29
C GLY A 712 -53.32 28.44 30.20
N THR A 713 -54.03 29.01 31.19
CA THR A 713 -55.04 28.28 32.00
C THR A 713 -56.25 27.88 31.13
N PRO A 714 -56.85 26.69 31.30
CA PRO A 714 -57.93 26.20 30.45
C PRO A 714 -59.14 27.13 30.52
N ILE A 715 -59.66 27.57 29.37
CA ILE A 715 -60.99 28.19 29.30
C ILE A 715 -62.01 27.06 29.15
N PRO A 716 -63.04 26.94 30.02
CA PRO A 716 -64.06 25.91 29.86
C PRO A 716 -65.02 26.28 28.72
N ASP A 717 -65.16 25.34 27.79
CA ASP A 717 -66.21 25.19 26.78
C ASP A 717 -66.42 26.34 25.77
N ALA A 718 -65.90 26.12 24.55
CA ALA A 718 -66.45 26.68 23.33
C ALA A 718 -66.13 25.72 22.18
N GLU A 719 -67.15 25.02 21.70
CA GLU A 719 -67.14 24.25 20.46
C GLU A 719 -66.67 25.15 19.29
N PRO A 720 -65.56 24.85 18.60
CA PRO A 720 -65.12 25.70 17.50
C PRO A 720 -65.83 25.30 16.21
N THR A 721 -66.75 26.17 15.80
CA THR A 721 -67.35 26.26 14.47
C THR A 721 -66.29 26.24 13.36
N ASN A 722 -66.53 25.42 12.33
CA ASN A 722 -65.73 25.30 11.10
C ASN A 722 -65.48 26.66 10.40
N PRO A 723 -64.22 27.03 10.09
CA PRO A 723 -63.86 28.03 9.09
C PRO A 723 -63.30 27.37 7.79
N PRO A 724 -63.10 28.13 6.70
CA PRO A 724 -63.62 27.80 5.37
C PRO A 724 -62.81 26.77 4.57
N SER A 725 -63.51 26.18 3.60
CA SER A 725 -63.02 25.22 2.61
C SER A 725 -61.80 25.73 1.83
N THR A 726 -60.60 25.37 2.27
CA THR A 726 -59.53 25.02 1.34
C THR A 726 -59.80 23.59 0.91
N SER A 727 -59.89 23.34 -0.39
CA SER A 727 -60.12 22.01 -0.96
C SER A 727 -59.10 21.01 -0.43
N PHE A 728 -59.48 20.29 0.63
CA PHE A 728 -58.85 19.04 0.98
C PHE A 728 -59.15 18.11 -0.19
N ARG A 729 -58.12 17.65 -0.89
CA ARG A 729 -58.23 16.52 -1.81
C ARG A 729 -58.79 15.38 -0.96
N GLU A 730 -60.00 14.91 -1.30
CA GLU A 730 -60.54 13.67 -0.73
C GLU A 730 -59.45 12.59 -0.77
N PRO A 731 -59.34 11.72 0.25
CA PRO A 731 -58.40 10.62 0.21
C PRO A 731 -58.61 9.85 -1.10
N ASP A 732 -57.56 9.75 -1.89
CA ASP A 732 -57.61 9.01 -3.14
C ASP A 732 -58.00 7.57 -2.82
N SER A 733 -59.09 7.09 -3.40
CA SER A 733 -59.64 5.75 -3.15
C SER A 733 -59.62 4.89 -4.40
N ILE A 734 -59.00 5.37 -5.49
CA ILE A 734 -58.95 4.69 -6.78
C ILE A 734 -57.60 3.97 -6.85
N PRO A 735 -57.57 2.63 -6.91
CA PRO A 735 -56.32 1.91 -7.04
C PRO A 735 -55.65 2.14 -8.41
N PRO A 736 -54.31 2.00 -8.51
CA PRO A 736 -53.62 2.04 -9.78
C PRO A 736 -54.06 0.91 -10.72
N THR A 737 -53.75 1.09 -11.99
CA THR A 737 -53.93 0.09 -13.04
C THR A 737 -53.16 -1.20 -12.74
N ASN A 738 -53.69 -2.34 -13.19
CA ASN A 738 -53.10 -3.65 -12.92
C ASN A 738 -51.74 -3.88 -13.59
N ILE A 739 -50.90 -4.67 -12.91
CA ILE A 739 -49.70 -5.28 -13.46
C ILE A 739 -50.06 -6.20 -14.64
N SER A 740 -49.18 -6.28 -15.64
CA SER A 740 -49.40 -7.12 -16.83
C SER A 740 -48.15 -7.92 -17.23
N GLY A 741 -48.32 -8.87 -18.15
CA GLY A 741 -47.20 -9.60 -18.76
C GLY A 741 -46.40 -10.47 -17.80
N MET A 742 -46.99 -10.94 -16.70
CA MET A 742 -46.27 -11.72 -15.71
C MET A 742 -45.85 -13.10 -16.25
N THR A 743 -44.57 -13.44 -16.14
CA THR A 743 -44.02 -14.75 -16.55
C THR A 743 -43.12 -15.36 -15.47
N SER A 744 -42.94 -16.68 -15.52
CA SER A 744 -42.04 -17.42 -14.65
C SER A 744 -41.18 -18.42 -15.44
N SER A 745 -39.90 -18.53 -15.09
CA SER A 745 -39.00 -19.60 -15.54
C SER A 745 -38.36 -20.30 -14.36
N VAL A 746 -38.00 -21.58 -14.55
CA VAL A 746 -37.48 -22.43 -13.47
C VAL A 746 -36.01 -22.74 -13.73
N SER A 747 -35.21 -22.69 -12.68
CA SER A 747 -33.83 -23.18 -12.63
C SER A 747 -33.63 -23.98 -11.34
N PRO A 748 -32.59 -24.82 -11.22
CA PRO A 748 -32.37 -25.62 -10.02
C PRO A 748 -32.36 -24.75 -8.75
N GLY A 749 -33.28 -25.02 -7.83
CA GLY A 749 -33.40 -24.29 -6.56
C GLY A 749 -33.98 -22.88 -6.62
N GLN A 750 -34.50 -22.40 -7.76
CA GLN A 750 -35.01 -21.03 -7.88
C GLN A 750 -36.07 -20.85 -8.99
N ILE A 751 -36.98 -19.90 -8.77
CA ILE A 751 -37.99 -19.46 -9.75
C ILE A 751 -37.75 -17.99 -10.09
N VAL A 752 -37.52 -17.69 -11.37
CA VAL A 752 -37.30 -16.32 -11.85
C VAL A 752 -38.62 -15.77 -12.39
N LEU A 753 -38.99 -14.57 -11.96
CA LEU A 753 -40.27 -13.91 -12.25
C LEU A 753 -40.01 -12.57 -12.93
N SER A 754 -40.82 -12.24 -13.93
CA SER A 754 -40.81 -10.92 -14.60
C SER A 754 -42.23 -10.46 -14.90
N TRP A 755 -42.44 -9.15 -14.95
CA TRP A 755 -43.74 -8.53 -15.24
C TRP A 755 -43.56 -7.12 -15.83
N THR A 756 -44.66 -6.45 -16.16
CA THR A 756 -44.69 -5.07 -16.66
C THR A 756 -45.51 -4.19 -15.71
N ASP A 757 -44.87 -3.18 -15.13
CA ASP A 757 -45.51 -2.20 -14.25
C ASP A 757 -46.27 -1.12 -15.05
N PRO A 758 -47.36 -0.54 -14.49
CA PRO A 758 -48.19 0.48 -15.15
C PRO A 758 -47.55 1.87 -15.03
N PHE A 759 -46.34 2.07 -15.59
CA PHE A 759 -45.60 3.34 -15.47
C PHE A 759 -46.33 4.58 -16.02
N ASN A 760 -47.38 4.38 -16.82
CA ASN A 760 -48.23 5.45 -17.35
C ASN A 760 -49.38 5.84 -16.40
N ASP A 761 -49.55 5.11 -15.31
CA ASP A 761 -50.50 5.43 -14.25
C ASP A 761 -49.82 6.34 -13.22
N VAL A 762 -50.30 7.58 -13.14
CA VAL A 762 -49.71 8.62 -12.27
C VAL A 762 -49.89 8.32 -10.79
N ASP A 763 -50.79 7.41 -10.44
CA ASP A 763 -51.06 7.02 -9.06
C ASP A 763 -50.22 5.79 -8.64
N TRP A 764 -49.49 5.14 -9.56
CA TRP A 764 -48.63 3.99 -9.23
C TRP A 764 -47.39 4.39 -8.40
N ALA A 765 -47.28 3.85 -7.20
CA ALA A 765 -46.15 4.02 -6.30
C ALA A 765 -45.22 2.79 -6.24
N GLY A 766 -45.70 1.60 -6.64
CA GLY A 766 -44.87 0.40 -6.71
C GLY A 766 -45.67 -0.89 -6.84
N THR A 767 -44.96 -2.01 -6.81
CA THR A 767 -45.52 -3.36 -7.00
C THR A 767 -45.19 -4.27 -5.83
N ILE A 768 -46.16 -5.06 -5.40
CA ILE A 768 -46.02 -6.15 -4.43
C ILE A 768 -46.20 -7.48 -5.13
N LEU A 769 -45.31 -8.43 -4.86
CA LEU A 769 -45.37 -9.80 -5.36
C LEU A 769 -45.68 -10.76 -4.22
N VAL A 770 -46.75 -11.53 -4.38
CA VAL A 770 -47.25 -12.47 -3.37
C VAL A 770 -47.14 -13.89 -3.89
N ARG A 771 -46.70 -14.81 -3.04
CA ARG A 771 -46.55 -16.24 -3.30
C ARG A 771 -47.49 -17.05 -2.41
N LYS A 772 -48.16 -18.05 -3.00
CA LYS A 772 -49.05 -18.99 -2.29
C LYS A 772 -48.91 -20.41 -2.83
N LYS A 773 -49.19 -21.42 -1.99
CA LYS A 773 -49.37 -22.82 -2.40
C LYS A 773 -50.86 -23.15 -2.47
N GLY A 774 -51.27 -23.95 -3.46
CA GLY A 774 -52.65 -24.43 -3.60
C GLY A 774 -53.63 -23.46 -4.28
N GLY A 775 -53.14 -22.39 -4.93
CA GLY A 775 -53.95 -21.46 -5.73
C GLY A 775 -53.36 -20.06 -5.80
N TYR A 776 -53.84 -19.23 -6.73
CA TYR A 776 -53.37 -17.85 -6.88
C TYR A 776 -53.78 -16.97 -5.69
N PRO A 777 -52.89 -16.11 -5.17
CA PRO A 777 -53.27 -15.07 -4.20
C PRO A 777 -54.37 -14.18 -4.75
N GLN A 778 -55.38 -13.89 -3.94
CA GLN A 778 -56.50 -12.99 -4.30
C GLN A 778 -56.30 -11.55 -3.80
N SER A 779 -55.37 -11.33 -2.86
CA SER A 779 -55.02 -10.00 -2.32
C SER A 779 -53.58 -9.99 -1.82
N PRO A 780 -53.00 -8.81 -1.51
CA PRO A 780 -51.69 -8.69 -0.88
C PRO A 780 -51.52 -9.46 0.44
N SER A 781 -52.63 -9.76 1.13
CA SER A 781 -52.66 -10.52 2.39
C SER A 781 -52.92 -12.02 2.21
N ASP A 782 -53.22 -12.47 0.99
CA ASP A 782 -53.56 -13.86 0.67
C ASP A 782 -52.32 -14.68 0.28
N GLY A 783 -51.22 -14.55 1.03
CA GLY A 783 -49.98 -15.27 0.79
C GLY A 783 -48.75 -14.61 1.40
N ILE A 784 -47.57 -15.07 1.00
CA ILE A 784 -46.28 -14.53 1.44
C ILE A 784 -45.83 -13.47 0.46
N ILE A 785 -45.64 -12.23 0.91
CA ILE A 785 -45.00 -11.19 0.12
C ILE A 785 -43.53 -11.55 -0.04
N VAL A 786 -43.11 -11.81 -1.27
CA VAL A 786 -41.71 -12.15 -1.59
C VAL A 786 -40.95 -10.95 -2.13
N TYR A 787 -41.66 -9.92 -2.61
CA TYR A 787 -41.04 -8.70 -3.11
C TYR A 787 -41.99 -7.49 -2.99
N LYS A 788 -41.41 -6.31 -2.71
CA LYS A 788 -42.08 -5.00 -2.75
C LYS A 788 -41.09 -3.94 -3.25
N GLY A 789 -41.41 -3.26 -4.34
CA GLY A 789 -40.52 -2.26 -4.93
C GLY A 789 -40.97 -1.83 -6.34
N THR A 790 -40.06 -1.23 -7.11
CA THR A 790 -40.32 -0.67 -8.45
C THR A 790 -39.61 -1.40 -9.60
N ALA A 791 -38.83 -2.44 -9.31
CA ALA A 791 -38.29 -3.35 -10.31
C ALA A 791 -39.38 -4.23 -10.93
N SER A 792 -39.13 -4.67 -12.17
CA SER A 792 -40.02 -5.47 -13.01
C SER A 792 -39.64 -6.95 -13.10
N ASN A 793 -38.71 -7.40 -12.26
CA ASN A 793 -38.31 -8.80 -12.14
C ASN A 793 -37.85 -9.14 -10.72
N TYR A 794 -37.91 -10.42 -10.36
CA TYR A 794 -37.50 -10.95 -9.06
C TYR A 794 -37.14 -12.44 -9.15
N THR A 795 -36.13 -12.88 -8.40
CA THR A 795 -35.74 -14.30 -8.28
C THR A 795 -36.11 -14.83 -6.90
N ASP A 796 -37.02 -15.79 -6.85
CA ASP A 796 -37.41 -16.49 -5.63
C ASP A 796 -36.52 -17.72 -5.42
N THR A 797 -35.57 -17.61 -4.50
CA THR A 797 -34.67 -18.69 -4.07
C THR A 797 -35.21 -19.50 -2.89
N ASN A 798 -36.35 -19.08 -2.31
CA ASN A 798 -36.96 -19.74 -1.15
C ASN A 798 -37.99 -20.78 -1.58
N VAL A 799 -37.63 -21.61 -2.56
CA VAL A 799 -38.49 -22.62 -3.17
C VAL A 799 -37.93 -24.02 -2.92
N VAL A 800 -38.79 -25.02 -2.92
CA VAL A 800 -38.44 -26.41 -2.60
C VAL A 800 -38.82 -27.28 -3.78
N ALA A 801 -37.85 -28.04 -4.30
CA ALA A 801 -38.02 -28.92 -5.46
C ALA A 801 -39.27 -29.80 -5.35
N GLY A 802 -40.00 -29.93 -6.46
CA GLY A 802 -41.24 -30.70 -6.55
C GLY A 802 -42.51 -29.99 -6.07
N ASN A 803 -42.41 -28.81 -5.44
CA ASN A 803 -43.60 -28.01 -5.09
C ASN A 803 -44.00 -27.03 -6.20
N THR A 804 -45.30 -26.91 -6.45
CA THR A 804 -45.88 -25.86 -7.30
C THR A 804 -46.22 -24.61 -6.47
N TYR A 805 -45.75 -23.46 -6.92
CA TYR A 805 -46.00 -22.15 -6.33
C TYR A 805 -46.81 -21.28 -7.29
N TYR A 806 -47.75 -20.52 -6.75
CA TYR A 806 -48.59 -19.56 -7.46
C TYR A 806 -48.22 -18.15 -7.03
N TYR A 807 -48.04 -17.26 -7.98
CA TYR A 807 -47.65 -15.88 -7.75
C TYR A 807 -48.69 -14.91 -8.32
N ALA A 808 -48.92 -13.80 -7.63
CA ALA A 808 -49.71 -12.67 -8.13
C ALA A 808 -49.03 -11.35 -7.75
N ALA A 809 -49.07 -10.39 -8.67
CA ALA A 809 -48.51 -9.06 -8.52
C ALA A 809 -49.62 -8.00 -8.39
N PHE A 810 -49.48 -7.10 -7.43
CA PHE A 810 -50.44 -6.04 -7.12
C PHE A 810 -49.74 -4.68 -7.19
N ALA A 811 -50.22 -3.78 -8.05
CA ALA A 811 -49.79 -2.39 -8.05
C ALA A 811 -50.40 -1.67 -6.83
N TYR A 812 -49.69 -0.71 -6.24
CA TYR A 812 -50.21 0.11 -5.15
C TYR A 812 -49.89 1.59 -5.34
N ASP A 813 -50.78 2.46 -4.86
CA ASP A 813 -50.59 3.91 -4.87
C ASP A 813 -49.96 4.44 -3.57
N HIS A 814 -49.73 5.75 -3.52
CA HIS A 814 -49.21 6.43 -2.33
C HIS A 814 -50.17 6.40 -1.12
N SER A 815 -51.44 6.03 -1.34
CA SER A 815 -52.48 5.86 -0.32
C SER A 815 -52.71 4.39 0.07
N LEU A 816 -51.93 3.45 -0.51
CA LEU A 816 -52.03 2.00 -0.36
C LEU A 816 -53.37 1.39 -0.82
N ASN A 817 -53.99 1.96 -1.84
CA ASN A 817 -55.00 1.26 -2.61
C ASN A 817 -54.31 0.27 -3.56
N TYR A 818 -54.81 -0.96 -3.62
CA TYR A 818 -54.20 -2.03 -4.41
C TYR A 818 -55.00 -2.35 -5.66
N SER A 819 -54.30 -2.49 -6.77
CA SER A 819 -54.87 -2.99 -8.02
C SER A 819 -55.41 -4.41 -7.84
N ASP A 820 -56.36 -4.82 -8.68
CA ASP A 820 -56.89 -6.18 -8.68
C ASP A 820 -55.90 -7.19 -9.32
N GLY A 821 -55.05 -7.79 -8.50
CA GLY A 821 -54.08 -8.82 -8.92
C GLY A 821 -54.70 -10.16 -9.37
N THR A 822 -56.03 -10.29 -9.41
CA THR A 822 -56.70 -11.50 -9.92
C THR A 822 -56.74 -11.57 -11.45
N VAL A 823 -56.39 -10.48 -12.14
CA VAL A 823 -56.34 -10.45 -13.60
C VAL A 823 -55.28 -11.41 -14.16
N SER A 824 -55.61 -12.09 -15.25
CA SER A 824 -54.75 -13.16 -15.80
C SER A 824 -53.34 -12.68 -16.20
N GLY A 825 -53.17 -11.39 -16.48
CA GLY A 825 -51.86 -10.81 -16.83
C GLY A 825 -50.95 -10.52 -15.62
N ALA A 826 -51.46 -10.57 -14.39
CA ALA A 826 -50.76 -10.23 -13.17
C ALA A 826 -50.34 -11.45 -12.34
N ARG A 827 -50.45 -12.67 -12.89
CA ARG A 827 -50.23 -13.91 -12.14
C ARG A 827 -49.52 -14.97 -12.97
N THR A 828 -48.75 -15.84 -12.32
CA THR A 828 -48.10 -17.00 -12.93
C THR A 828 -47.91 -18.12 -11.92
N SER A 829 -47.67 -19.35 -12.38
CA SER A 829 -47.36 -20.50 -11.51
C SER A 829 -46.21 -21.31 -12.07
N ALA A 830 -45.36 -21.82 -11.19
CA ALA A 830 -44.22 -22.65 -11.56
C ALA A 830 -43.95 -23.76 -10.53
N THR A 831 -43.48 -24.91 -11.01
CA THR A 831 -43.03 -26.03 -10.17
C THR A 831 -41.51 -25.97 -10.06
N ALA A 832 -41.00 -25.85 -8.84
CA ALA A 832 -39.56 -25.76 -8.60
C ALA A 832 -38.87 -27.08 -8.98
N GLN A 833 -37.73 -26.99 -9.67
CA GLN A 833 -36.86 -28.12 -10.05
C GLN A 833 -35.74 -28.36 -9.05
#